data_AF-A0A139H5L7-F1
#
_entry.id   AF-A0A139H5L7-F1
#
_cell.length_a   1.000
_cell.length_b   1.000
_cell.length_c   1.000
_cell.angle_alpha   90.00
_cell.angle_beta   90.00
_cell.angle_gamma   90.00
#
_symmetry.space_group_name_H-M   'P 1'
#
loop_
_entity.id
_entity.type
_entity.pdbx_description
1 polymer ?
#
loop_
_entity_poly.entity_id
_entity_poly.type
_entity_poly.pdbx_seq_one_letter_code
_entity_poly.pdbx_strand_id
1 'polypeptide(L)'
;MPRRAKAPNDQVRGCVQTSNGSHDLRTPDQAQKRWACGMDTRKCALAQLTGNERTRARSRNKIGGISGWDNGSYIKEQHHQSPSRASLSDQIGGTQATASCNMLQKQQPTRLYKITIHAYRRSDITEEQFHDHWTKIHAPKISSLLKKYGVIGYTQYHTPSWTRAKAAEQLKTLGSFATENVADYDGYVELRMPDLSCYENARKDPYYAEVVKPDEENFFDFERSKVTVGWEEIYVDDPDRKSGNIEHNTYINDFLRSAQITTKSVYFSVSNRQSWRALAVTNRQLQTLILYRGLEWYGGDEPWCSMRAIGDSTEVYGTFRYSLPDESIPVQERSLYTSPSSKLVKDIPQKLHDFRTDPSFTHGGAGLDVQGFTYVEHTSALSGEEFFEGRNIEEIYGPEVCELVKNVTGAKRAIIDGVTLRSRLATETEEDLYHVKLKDGPQDMAIKKFDASVLRVPGRDRKNAPFEPLRVCHSDYNCQGLKDTVRHCRKDIAEMAKPELEAEDRGESPRYAVYSVWRPIKTVKRDPLGVLDWRTADKSEVEHHQTRALSAIAPNGEYLRGALIHIPPKNPERLRWAFMSNQQPNEVLILKFADTAAGELGEKKDMAAHCIHGSPSIAGTEDQPARESVECRVIAFFE
;
A
#
# COMPACT_ATOMS: atom_id res chain seq x y z
N MET A 1 10.20 -48.71 -57.95
CA MET A 1 9.47 -49.98 -57.83
C MET A 1 8.36 -49.83 -56.80
N PRO A 2 7.07 -49.91 -57.17
CA PRO A 2 5.95 -49.71 -56.25
C PRO A 2 5.26 -51.04 -55.88
N ARG A 3 4.60 -51.10 -54.72
CA ARG A 3 3.55 -52.11 -54.45
C ARG A 3 2.25 -51.44 -53.98
N ARG A 4 1.30 -51.42 -54.93
CA ARG A 4 -0.16 -51.62 -54.81
C ARG A 4 -0.48 -52.78 -53.83
N ALA A 5 -1.67 -52.98 -53.24
CA ALA A 5 -2.99 -52.35 -53.16
C ALA A 5 -3.88 -53.27 -52.27
N LYS A 6 -5.11 -52.80 -51.98
CA LYS A 6 -6.40 -53.54 -51.82
C LYS A 6 -7.07 -53.55 -50.43
N ALA A 7 -8.19 -52.82 -50.35
CA ALA A 7 -9.50 -53.34 -49.90
C ALA A 7 -10.17 -54.07 -51.11
N PRO A 8 -11.28 -54.86 -51.04
CA PRO A 8 -12.58 -54.46 -50.43
C PRO A 8 -13.54 -55.59 -49.92
N ASN A 9 -14.74 -55.17 -49.44
CA ASN A 9 -16.07 -55.85 -49.40
C ASN A 9 -16.26 -57.07 -48.44
N ASP A 10 -17.43 -57.43 -47.89
CA ASP A 10 -18.83 -56.93 -47.89
C ASP A 10 -19.67 -57.79 -46.89
N GLN A 11 -20.89 -57.32 -46.58
CA GLN A 11 -22.13 -58.09 -46.28
C GLN A 11 -22.59 -58.46 -44.83
N VAL A 12 -23.58 -57.67 -44.35
CA VAL A 12 -25.04 -57.95 -44.16
C VAL A 12 -25.52 -59.11 -43.25
N ARG A 13 -26.39 -58.74 -42.28
CA ARG A 13 -27.70 -59.33 -41.79
C ARG A 13 -27.85 -58.94 -40.29
N GLY A 14 -28.97 -58.50 -39.69
CA GLY A 14 -30.40 -58.49 -40.03
C GLY A 14 -31.22 -59.01 -38.81
N CYS A 15 -32.37 -58.39 -38.51
CA CYS A 15 -33.40 -58.65 -37.46
C CYS A 15 -33.15 -58.11 -36.04
N VAL A 16 -33.96 -57.22 -35.44
CA VAL A 16 -35.43 -57.06 -35.25
C VAL A 16 -36.05 -58.03 -34.23
N GLN A 17 -36.50 -57.48 -33.08
CA GLN A 17 -37.77 -57.68 -32.35
C GLN A 17 -37.68 -56.91 -31.00
N THR A 18 -38.35 -55.77 -30.80
CA THR A 18 -39.75 -55.54 -30.34
C THR A 18 -40.12 -56.09 -28.96
N SER A 19 -40.40 -55.17 -28.01
CA SER A 19 -41.63 -55.09 -27.18
C SER A 19 -41.38 -54.09 -26.04
N ASN A 20 -41.95 -52.87 -26.10
CA ASN A 20 -43.24 -52.47 -25.52
C ASN A 20 -43.22 -52.23 -24.01
N GLY A 21 -43.63 -51.03 -23.61
CA GLY A 21 -43.84 -50.62 -22.22
C GLY A 21 -44.12 -49.13 -22.07
N SER A 22 -45.20 -48.66 -22.69
CA SER A 22 -45.77 -47.31 -22.64
C SER A 22 -46.40 -46.96 -21.28
N HIS A 23 -46.26 -45.69 -20.86
CA HIS A 23 -47.34 -44.70 -20.64
C HIS A 23 -46.83 -43.61 -19.69
N ASP A 24 -46.63 -42.34 -20.09
CA ASP A 24 -47.53 -41.31 -20.64
C ASP A 24 -48.05 -40.35 -19.55
N LEU A 25 -47.53 -39.12 -19.68
CA LEU A 25 -47.99 -37.77 -19.33
C LEU A 25 -49.21 -37.59 -18.40
N ARG A 26 -49.08 -36.63 -17.45
CA ARG A 26 -49.99 -35.47 -17.25
C ARG A 26 -49.59 -34.60 -16.05
N THR A 27 -49.26 -33.34 -16.32
CA THR A 27 -49.72 -32.14 -15.57
C THR A 27 -50.90 -31.54 -16.37
N PRO A 28 -51.78 -30.61 -15.88
CA PRO A 28 -51.52 -29.55 -14.90
C PRO A 28 -52.72 -29.10 -14.00
N ASP A 29 -52.42 -28.09 -13.15
CA ASP A 29 -53.23 -26.86 -12.89
C ASP A 29 -54.00 -26.66 -11.56
N GLN A 30 -53.64 -25.53 -10.93
CA GLN A 30 -54.45 -24.44 -10.35
C GLN A 30 -55.26 -24.50 -9.01
N ALA A 31 -55.14 -23.34 -8.34
CA ALA A 31 -56.09 -22.63 -7.46
C ALA A 31 -56.16 -23.04 -5.96
N GLN A 32 -56.40 -22.18 -4.96
CA GLN A 32 -56.28 -20.74 -4.67
C GLN A 32 -56.87 -20.55 -3.24
N LYS A 33 -56.48 -19.47 -2.52
CA LYS A 33 -57.20 -18.77 -1.41
C LYS A 33 -57.15 -19.40 0.01
N ARG A 34 -56.45 -18.78 0.96
CA ARG A 34 -56.80 -17.64 1.87
C ARG A 34 -57.46 -18.12 3.18
N TRP A 35 -56.89 -17.73 4.32
CA TRP A 35 -57.55 -16.99 5.43
C TRP A 35 -56.49 -16.45 6.41
N ALA A 36 -56.85 -15.40 7.14
CA ALA A 36 -56.00 -14.39 7.75
C ALA A 36 -56.14 -14.30 9.29
N CYS A 37 -55.26 -13.48 9.88
CA CYS A 37 -55.42 -12.63 11.08
C CYS A 37 -54.97 -13.09 12.49
N GLY A 38 -54.36 -12.11 13.17
CA GLY A 38 -54.15 -11.95 14.63
C GLY A 38 -52.66 -11.81 15.01
N MET A 39 -52.01 -10.64 15.05
CA MET A 39 -52.03 -9.61 16.13
C MET A 39 -52.25 -10.18 17.54
N ASP A 40 -51.65 -9.75 18.65
CA ASP A 40 -50.55 -8.88 19.09
C ASP A 40 -50.61 -8.96 20.65
N THR A 41 -49.57 -8.50 21.35
CA THR A 41 -49.53 -7.95 22.74
C THR A 41 -48.70 -8.65 23.84
N ARG A 42 -47.54 -8.01 24.10
CA ARG A 42 -47.08 -7.30 25.33
C ARG A 42 -47.04 -7.97 26.73
N LYS A 43 -45.80 -7.98 27.25
CA LYS A 43 -45.25 -7.31 28.48
C LYS A 43 -45.49 -7.83 29.92
N CYS A 44 -44.38 -7.72 30.69
CA CYS A 44 -44.24 -7.38 32.13
C CYS A 44 -44.55 -8.51 33.15
N ALA A 45 -43.92 -8.66 34.33
CA ALA A 45 -43.01 -7.84 35.15
C ALA A 45 -42.25 -8.69 36.20
N LEU A 46 -41.29 -8.04 36.87
CA LEU A 46 -40.57 -8.41 38.10
C LEU A 46 -41.45 -8.90 39.28
N ALA A 47 -40.86 -9.71 40.17
CA ALA A 47 -40.94 -9.51 41.64
C ALA A 47 -39.87 -10.32 42.41
N GLN A 48 -39.53 -9.79 43.60
CA GLN A 48 -38.47 -10.11 44.57
C GLN A 48 -38.71 -11.39 45.42
N LEU A 49 -37.73 -11.77 46.25
CA LEU A 49 -37.81 -12.09 47.72
C LEU A 49 -36.48 -12.80 48.17
N THR A 50 -35.59 -12.18 48.98
CA THR A 50 -35.44 -12.15 50.46
C THR A 50 -34.53 -13.22 51.11
N GLY A 51 -33.72 -12.79 52.09
CA GLY A 51 -33.29 -13.59 53.25
C GLY A 51 -31.78 -13.54 53.55
N ASN A 52 -31.27 -12.60 54.36
CA ASN A 52 -30.97 -12.70 55.80
C ASN A 52 -29.75 -13.58 56.17
N GLU A 53 -28.67 -13.00 56.70
CA GLU A 53 -28.38 -13.03 58.16
C GLU A 53 -27.13 -12.21 58.54
N ARG A 54 -27.16 -11.69 59.77
CA ARG A 54 -26.17 -10.83 60.43
C ARG A 54 -25.21 -11.68 61.27
N THR A 55 -24.00 -11.18 61.52
CA THR A 55 -23.44 -11.12 62.89
C THR A 55 -22.32 -10.08 63.02
N ARG A 56 -22.37 -9.33 64.13
CA ARG A 56 -21.40 -8.34 64.63
C ARG A 56 -20.32 -9.04 65.47
N ALA A 57 -19.10 -8.48 65.54
CA ALA A 57 -18.59 -7.72 66.72
C ALA A 57 -17.05 -7.64 66.84
N ARG A 58 -16.56 -6.39 66.87
CA ARG A 58 -15.50 -5.75 67.71
C ARG A 58 -14.41 -6.58 68.42
N SER A 59 -13.15 -6.13 68.27
CA SER A 59 -12.23 -5.60 69.32
C SER A 59 -10.87 -5.24 68.67
N ARG A 60 -10.34 -4.00 68.71
CA ARG A 60 -9.54 -3.25 69.72
C ARG A 60 -8.21 -3.89 70.17
N ASN A 61 -7.08 -3.32 69.74
CA ASN A 61 -5.91 -2.80 70.52
C ASN A 61 -4.82 -2.31 69.53
N LYS A 62 -4.33 -1.04 69.59
CA LYS A 62 -3.27 -0.47 70.47
C LYS A 62 -1.90 -1.14 70.20
N ILE A 63 -0.73 -0.52 70.05
CA ILE A 63 -0.12 0.80 70.33
C ILE A 63 1.24 0.79 69.58
N GLY A 64 1.81 1.95 69.26
CA GLY A 64 3.26 2.08 69.05
C GLY A 64 3.66 3.31 68.23
N GLY A 65 3.69 4.48 68.86
CA GLY A 65 4.41 5.66 68.35
C GLY A 65 5.84 5.71 68.89
N ILE A 66 6.69 6.53 68.27
CA ILE A 66 7.76 7.34 68.88
C ILE A 66 8.11 8.46 67.88
N SER A 67 8.45 9.61 68.46
CA SER A 67 8.47 10.99 67.98
C SER A 67 9.88 11.60 67.95
N GLY A 68 10.01 12.75 67.28
CA GLY A 68 11.06 13.79 67.46
C GLY A 68 12.12 13.76 66.35
N TRP A 69 12.50 14.85 65.70
CA TRP A 69 12.86 16.16 66.25
C TRP A 69 12.58 17.33 65.29
N ASP A 70 12.29 18.48 65.90
CA ASP A 70 12.00 19.80 65.33
C ASP A 70 13.24 20.73 65.31
N ASN A 71 13.12 21.78 64.47
CA ASN A 71 13.50 23.20 64.66
C ASN A 71 14.70 23.86 63.95
N GLY A 72 14.35 24.98 63.27
CA GLY A 72 15.06 26.29 63.24
C GLY A 72 15.76 26.62 61.91
N SER A 73 15.38 27.57 61.02
CA SER A 73 14.83 28.95 61.01
C SER A 73 15.89 30.08 60.83
N TYR A 74 15.56 31.03 59.92
CA TYR A 74 16.17 32.36 59.61
C TYR A 74 17.54 32.38 58.88
N ILE A 75 17.85 33.24 57.87
CA ILE A 75 17.90 34.72 57.80
C ILE A 75 17.87 35.24 56.33
N LYS A 76 17.49 36.53 56.17
CA LYS A 76 17.28 37.42 55.00
C LYS A 76 18.55 38.18 54.51
N GLU A 77 18.36 38.93 53.39
CA GLU A 77 19.11 40.12 52.85
C GLU A 77 20.36 39.86 51.99
N GLN A 78 20.48 40.30 50.72
CA GLN A 78 20.39 41.60 50.01
C GLN A 78 21.70 42.44 49.94
N HIS A 79 22.08 42.72 48.67
CA HIS A 79 22.79 43.88 48.09
C HIS A 79 24.23 44.27 48.48
N HIS A 80 25.07 44.40 47.43
CA HIS A 80 26.03 45.51 47.16
C HIS A 80 26.47 45.39 45.68
N GLN A 81 26.16 46.32 44.77
CA GLN A 81 26.67 47.68 44.50
C GLN A 81 27.60 47.73 43.28
N SER A 82 27.20 48.54 42.28
CA SER A 82 27.86 48.90 41.01
C SER A 82 29.12 49.77 41.22
N PRO A 83 29.91 50.16 40.18
CA PRO A 83 29.50 51.31 39.34
C PRO A 83 30.06 51.44 37.89
N SER A 84 29.31 52.22 37.09
CA SER A 84 29.71 53.25 36.12
C SER A 84 30.66 52.96 34.95
N ARG A 85 30.19 53.26 33.71
CA ARG A 85 30.43 54.56 33.05
C ARG A 85 29.66 54.67 31.73
N ALA A 86 28.91 55.75 31.58
CA ALA A 86 28.46 56.28 30.30
C ALA A 86 29.22 57.59 30.04
N SER A 87 29.61 57.84 28.80
CA SER A 87 29.68 59.19 28.25
C SER A 87 29.52 59.14 26.73
N LEU A 88 28.49 59.82 26.25
CA LEU A 88 28.27 60.21 24.87
C LEU A 88 29.36 61.18 24.40
N SER A 89 29.81 61.03 23.15
CA SER A 89 29.68 62.01 22.06
C SER A 89 30.80 61.81 21.04
N ASP A 90 30.46 61.47 19.78
CA ASP A 90 30.71 62.40 18.68
C ASP A 90 30.11 61.89 17.36
N GLN A 91 29.53 62.85 16.65
CA GLN A 91 29.26 62.82 15.22
C GLN A 91 30.57 62.57 14.47
N ILE A 92 30.51 61.91 13.32
CA ILE A 92 31.12 62.31 12.03
C ILE A 92 31.05 61.09 11.10
N GLY A 93 30.62 61.34 9.86
CA GLY A 93 30.43 60.34 8.83
C GLY A 93 31.73 59.63 8.41
N GLY A 94 31.56 58.45 7.82
CA GLY A 94 32.67 57.69 7.28
C GLY A 94 32.17 56.43 6.59
N THR A 95 32.19 56.49 5.27
CA THR A 95 31.95 55.40 4.33
C THR A 95 32.85 54.19 4.54
N GLN A 96 32.32 53.03 4.12
CA GLN A 96 33.00 51.80 3.71
C GLN A 96 33.51 50.80 4.76
N ALA A 97 32.97 49.59 4.61
CA ALA A 97 33.67 48.31 4.61
C ALA A 97 34.50 47.94 5.85
N THR A 98 33.88 47.18 6.74
CA THR A 98 34.59 46.19 7.56
C THR A 98 34.07 44.80 7.23
N ALA A 99 34.86 44.12 6.41
CA ALA A 99 34.86 42.68 6.35
C ALA A 99 35.19 42.10 7.74
N SER A 100 34.46 41.06 8.09
CA SER A 100 35.01 39.84 8.70
C SER A 100 35.69 39.98 10.07
N CYS A 101 34.88 39.94 11.13
CA CYS A 101 35.22 39.15 12.30
C CYS A 101 33.93 38.70 13.02
N ASN A 102 33.24 37.72 12.45
CA ASN A 102 32.45 36.80 13.27
C ASN A 102 32.92 35.40 12.93
N MET A 103 33.67 34.85 13.88
CA MET A 103 34.27 33.54 13.81
C MET A 103 33.23 32.47 13.48
N LEU A 104 33.55 31.70 12.44
CA LEU A 104 33.25 30.28 12.26
C LEU A 104 32.47 29.64 13.43
N GLN A 105 31.15 29.82 13.47
CA GLN A 105 30.29 28.76 13.99
C GLN A 105 30.26 27.71 12.89
N LYS A 106 31.08 26.66 13.06
CA LYS A 106 30.95 25.42 12.29
C LYS A 106 29.47 25.04 12.30
N GLN A 107 28.79 25.12 11.16
CA GLN A 107 27.40 24.68 11.06
C GLN A 107 27.36 23.22 11.49
N GLN A 108 26.67 22.96 12.60
CA GLN A 108 26.43 21.63 13.11
C GLN A 108 25.69 20.82 12.02
N PRO A 109 26.04 19.56 11.77
CA PRO A 109 25.31 18.72 10.83
C PRO A 109 23.82 18.70 11.19
N THR A 110 22.93 18.79 10.20
CA THR A 110 21.47 18.75 10.38
C THR A 110 21.03 17.39 10.91
N ARG A 111 21.00 17.26 12.24
CA ARG A 111 20.53 16.10 12.98
C ARG A 111 19.12 16.38 13.51
N LEU A 112 18.26 15.36 13.55
CA LEU A 112 16.94 15.49 14.16
C LEU A 112 17.06 15.69 15.67
N TYR A 113 16.24 16.56 16.23
CA TYR A 113 16.05 16.64 17.66
C TYR A 113 15.27 15.41 18.13
N LYS A 114 15.72 14.83 19.24
CA LYS A 114 15.07 13.76 19.97
C LYS A 114 14.77 14.26 21.38
N ILE A 115 13.49 14.31 21.74
CA ILE A 115 13.04 14.54 23.11
C ILE A 115 12.71 13.17 23.70
N THR A 116 13.32 12.81 24.82
CA THR A 116 12.94 11.60 25.57
C THR A 116 12.35 12.00 26.91
N ILE A 117 11.13 11.55 27.17
CA ILE A 117 10.44 11.78 28.44
C ILE A 117 10.42 10.46 29.20
N HIS A 118 11.19 10.39 30.29
CA HIS A 118 11.27 9.27 31.22
C HIS A 118 10.08 9.35 32.15
N ALA A 119 9.12 8.45 31.93
CA ALA A 119 7.79 8.45 32.48
C ALA A 119 7.73 7.69 33.79
N TYR A 120 7.28 8.34 34.85
CA TYR A 120 6.79 7.66 36.04
C TYR A 120 5.27 7.62 36.01
N ARG A 121 4.70 6.46 36.31
CA ARG A 121 3.26 6.35 36.52
C ARG A 121 2.90 7.01 37.84
N ARG A 122 1.65 7.45 37.96
CA ARG A 122 1.13 7.85 39.27
C ARG A 122 1.16 6.69 40.26
N SER A 123 1.42 6.99 41.53
CA SER A 123 1.54 5.98 42.58
C SER A 123 0.26 5.18 42.85
N ASP A 124 -0.90 5.69 42.45
CA ASP A 124 -2.23 5.13 42.71
C ASP A 124 -2.78 4.21 41.61
N ILE A 125 -2.06 4.03 40.49
CA ILE A 125 -2.44 3.11 39.40
C ILE A 125 -1.42 1.98 39.26
N THR A 126 -1.82 0.81 38.77
CA THR A 126 -0.89 -0.33 38.56
C THR A 126 -0.01 -0.15 37.31
N GLU A 127 1.09 -0.92 37.21
CA GLU A 127 1.94 -0.93 35.99
C GLU A 127 1.12 -1.33 34.75
N GLU A 128 0.25 -2.33 34.88
CA GLU A 128 -0.62 -2.80 33.78
C GLU A 128 -1.59 -1.70 33.34
N GLN A 129 -2.27 -1.04 34.28
CA GLN A 129 -3.17 0.08 33.98
C GLN A 129 -2.43 1.23 33.28
N PHE A 130 -1.22 1.54 33.74
CA PHE A 130 -0.37 2.56 33.11
C PHE A 130 -0.03 2.19 31.66
N HIS A 131 0.49 0.99 31.41
CA HIS A 131 0.87 0.56 30.07
C HIS A 131 -0.32 0.48 29.11
N ASP A 132 -1.43 -0.11 29.56
CA ASP A 132 -2.64 -0.25 28.75
C ASP A 132 -3.24 1.11 28.40
N HIS A 133 -3.34 2.03 29.36
CA HIS A 133 -3.84 3.37 29.11
C HIS A 133 -2.90 4.13 28.17
N TRP A 134 -1.58 4.02 28.37
CA TRP A 134 -0.60 4.74 27.56
C TRP A 134 -0.65 4.31 26.09
N THR A 135 -0.74 3.01 25.81
CA THR A 135 -0.77 2.47 24.45
C THR A 135 -2.15 2.59 23.80
N LYS A 136 -3.23 2.21 24.50
CA LYS A 136 -4.56 2.06 23.87
C LYS A 136 -5.38 3.35 23.89
N ILE A 137 -5.07 4.29 24.78
CA ILE A 137 -5.88 5.50 25.00
C ILE A 137 -5.07 6.76 24.72
N HIS A 138 -3.92 6.94 25.37
CA HIS A 138 -3.15 8.17 25.26
C HIS A 138 -2.49 8.33 23.88
N ALA A 139 -1.79 7.30 23.37
CA ALA A 139 -1.14 7.35 22.06
C ALA A 139 -2.09 7.76 20.91
N PRO A 140 -3.30 7.18 20.76
CA PRO A 140 -4.27 7.63 19.76
C PRO A 140 -4.69 9.10 19.89
N LYS A 141 -4.78 9.63 21.12
CA LYS A 141 -5.15 11.04 21.36
C LYS A 141 -4.05 12.01 20.93
N ILE A 142 -2.79 11.72 21.29
CA ILE A 142 -1.69 12.66 21.11
C ILE A 142 -1.00 12.55 19.75
N SER A 143 -0.97 11.36 19.14
CA SER A 143 -0.24 11.09 17.89
C SER A 143 -0.65 11.99 16.73
N SER A 144 -1.96 12.19 16.52
CA SER A 144 -2.48 13.07 15.46
C SER A 144 -2.07 14.53 15.68
N LEU A 145 -2.08 14.99 16.94
CA LEU A 145 -1.68 16.34 17.30
C LEU A 145 -0.17 16.55 17.10
N LEU A 146 0.66 15.59 17.53
CA LEU A 146 2.11 15.66 17.33
C LEU A 146 2.45 15.67 15.83
N LYS A 147 1.77 14.83 15.03
CA LYS A 147 1.92 14.80 13.57
C LYS A 147 1.56 16.15 12.94
N LYS A 148 0.46 16.78 13.38
CA LYS A 148 0.00 18.11 12.90
C LYS A 148 1.08 19.19 13.02
N TYR A 149 1.92 19.13 14.03
CA TYR A 149 2.98 20.14 14.26
C TYR A 149 4.38 19.69 13.83
N GLY A 150 4.50 18.60 13.07
CA GLY A 150 5.77 18.20 12.46
C GLY A 150 6.68 17.37 13.36
N VAL A 151 6.15 16.76 14.43
CA VAL A 151 6.85 15.67 15.13
C VAL A 151 6.75 14.41 14.26
N ILE A 152 7.90 13.87 13.87
CA ILE A 152 8.04 12.82 12.85
C ILE A 152 8.24 11.41 13.43
N GLY A 153 8.38 11.29 14.74
CA GLY A 153 8.44 10.00 15.41
C GLY A 153 7.84 10.08 16.81
N TYR A 154 7.11 9.04 17.18
CA TYR A 154 6.55 8.81 18.51
C TYR A 154 6.79 7.34 18.86
N THR A 155 7.56 7.06 19.91
CA THR A 155 7.87 5.68 20.31
C THR A 155 7.71 5.54 21.81
N GLN A 156 6.93 4.56 22.25
CA GLN A 156 6.80 4.19 23.66
C GLN A 156 7.73 3.02 23.95
N TYR A 157 8.43 3.10 25.07
CA TYR A 157 9.22 2.01 25.65
C TYR A 157 8.69 1.72 27.05
N HIS A 158 8.29 0.47 27.29
CA HIS A 158 7.67 0.05 28.54
C HIS A 158 8.68 -0.70 29.40
N THR A 159 8.75 -0.38 30.70
CA THR A 159 9.70 -0.99 31.66
C THR A 159 9.00 -1.65 32.85
N PRO A 160 8.15 -2.68 32.61
CA PRO A 160 7.46 -3.36 33.70
C PRO A 160 8.47 -3.99 34.67
N SER A 161 8.14 -4.01 35.97
CA SER A 161 9.01 -4.50 37.05
C SER A 161 9.65 -5.86 36.77
N TRP A 162 8.94 -6.79 36.12
CA TRP A 162 9.46 -8.11 35.78
C TRP A 162 10.64 -8.08 34.79
N THR A 163 10.68 -7.13 33.86
CA THR A 163 11.81 -6.99 32.92
C THR A 163 13.07 -6.49 33.64
N ARG A 164 12.90 -5.57 34.59
CA ARG A 164 13.99 -5.05 35.43
C ARG A 164 14.54 -6.14 36.35
N ALA A 165 13.67 -6.95 36.95
CA ALA A 165 14.06 -8.11 37.74
C ALA A 165 14.85 -9.14 36.91
N LYS A 166 14.40 -9.42 35.68
CA LYS A 166 15.10 -10.31 34.74
C LYS A 166 16.48 -9.79 34.36
N ALA A 167 16.62 -8.48 34.13
CA ALA A 167 17.92 -7.86 33.88
C ALA A 167 18.88 -8.07 35.07
N ALA A 168 18.40 -7.85 36.30
CA ALA A 168 19.18 -8.10 37.52
C ALA A 168 19.59 -9.58 37.71
N GLU A 169 18.79 -10.52 37.20
CA GLU A 169 19.10 -11.94 37.27
C GLU A 169 20.12 -12.39 36.20
N GLN A 170 19.92 -11.97 34.95
CA GLN A 170 20.63 -12.50 33.79
C GLN A 170 21.90 -11.73 33.42
N LEU A 171 22.00 -10.46 33.81
CA LEU A 171 23.16 -9.61 33.52
C LEU A 171 24.18 -9.56 34.67
N LYS A 172 24.13 -10.53 35.60
CA LYS A 172 25.07 -10.63 36.73
C LYS A 172 26.54 -10.67 36.30
N THR A 173 26.82 -11.18 35.10
CA THR A 173 28.17 -11.22 34.51
C THR A 173 28.73 -9.84 34.14
N LEU A 174 27.88 -8.81 34.05
CA LEU A 174 28.26 -7.41 33.81
C LEU A 174 28.60 -6.64 35.10
N GLY A 175 28.52 -7.29 36.27
CA GLY A 175 28.86 -6.71 37.57
C GLY A 175 27.82 -5.73 38.14
N SER A 176 28.15 -5.06 39.24
CA SER A 176 27.25 -4.13 39.97
C SER A 176 26.75 -2.98 39.10
N PHE A 177 27.50 -2.58 38.08
CA PHE A 177 27.11 -1.54 37.13
C PHE A 177 25.75 -1.81 36.47
N ALA A 178 25.51 -3.04 36.01
CA ALA A 178 24.30 -3.40 35.28
C ALA A 178 23.09 -3.70 36.18
N THR A 179 23.31 -4.02 37.46
CA THR A 179 22.25 -4.42 38.39
C THR A 179 21.82 -3.30 39.34
N GLU A 180 22.72 -2.39 39.71
CA GLU A 180 22.45 -1.31 40.67
C GLU A 180 22.03 0.01 39.99
N ASN A 181 22.29 0.17 38.68
CA ASN A 181 21.98 1.40 37.93
C ASN A 181 20.80 1.23 36.93
N VAL A 182 19.96 0.20 37.12
CA VAL A 182 18.74 0.07 36.31
C VAL A 182 17.78 1.18 36.70
N ALA A 183 17.48 2.06 35.75
CA ALA A 183 16.58 3.17 35.99
C ALA A 183 15.16 2.69 36.36
N ASP A 184 14.53 3.41 37.27
CA ASP A 184 13.30 3.00 37.95
C ASP A 184 12.01 3.62 37.36
N TYR A 185 12.11 4.35 36.25
CA TYR A 185 10.93 4.82 35.50
C TYR A 185 10.09 3.64 34.97
N ASP A 186 8.78 3.88 34.80
CA ASP A 186 7.80 2.91 34.30
C ASP A 186 7.76 2.86 32.76
N GLY A 187 8.39 3.83 32.10
CA GLY A 187 8.77 3.74 30.69
C GLY A 187 9.37 5.03 30.18
N TYR A 188 9.51 5.17 28.87
CA TYR A 188 9.80 6.47 28.26
C TYR A 188 9.12 6.62 26.91
N VAL A 189 8.87 7.87 26.52
CA VAL A 189 8.48 8.23 25.14
C VAL A 189 9.61 8.97 24.46
N GLU A 190 9.85 8.62 23.21
CA GLU A 190 10.77 9.31 22.32
C GLU A 190 9.98 10.06 21.24
N LEU A 191 10.27 11.35 21.12
CA LEU A 191 9.73 12.22 20.09
C LEU A 191 10.86 12.68 19.19
N ARG A 192 10.75 12.43 17.88
CA ARG A 192 11.74 12.88 16.88
C ARG A 192 11.16 14.02 16.07
N MET A 193 11.92 15.08 15.87
CA MET A 193 11.45 16.29 15.16
C MET A 193 12.61 17.05 14.51
N PRO A 194 12.36 17.77 13.41
CA PRO A 194 13.38 18.59 12.77
C PRO A 194 13.71 19.85 13.57
N ASP A 195 12.77 20.34 14.38
CA ASP A 195 12.90 21.55 15.19
C ASP A 195 12.09 21.42 16.49
N LEU A 196 12.60 21.98 17.59
CA LEU A 196 11.93 21.89 18.90
C LEU A 196 10.59 22.65 18.95
N SER A 197 10.40 23.64 18.10
CA SER A 197 9.13 24.36 17.99
C SER A 197 7.97 23.45 17.56
N CYS A 198 8.24 22.32 16.90
CA CYS A 198 7.23 21.30 16.60
C CYS A 198 6.51 20.83 17.87
N TYR A 199 7.27 20.43 18.88
CA TYR A 199 6.71 19.97 20.14
C TYR A 199 6.14 21.12 20.97
N GLU A 200 6.79 22.29 20.97
CA GLU A 200 6.29 23.47 21.68
C GLU A 200 4.92 23.91 21.14
N ASN A 201 4.76 23.95 19.83
CA ASN A 201 3.50 24.35 19.20
C ASN A 201 2.40 23.31 19.40
N ALA A 202 2.74 22.00 19.41
CA ALA A 202 1.78 20.95 19.77
C ALA A 202 1.23 21.17 21.19
N ARG A 203 2.07 21.53 22.16
CA ARG A 203 1.63 21.80 23.53
C ARG A 203 0.82 23.09 23.69
N LYS A 204 0.91 24.03 22.74
CA LYS A 204 0.14 25.28 22.70
C LYS A 204 -1.23 25.13 22.04
N ASP A 205 -1.49 24.02 21.34
CA ASP A 205 -2.78 23.76 20.72
C ASP A 205 -3.89 23.68 21.79
N PRO A 206 -5.06 24.32 21.58
CA PRO A 206 -6.19 24.20 22.51
C PRO A 206 -6.57 22.74 22.83
N TYR A 207 -6.50 21.84 21.85
CA TYR A 207 -6.76 20.41 22.03
C TYR A 207 -5.79 19.78 23.04
N TYR A 208 -4.54 20.25 23.10
CA TYR A 208 -3.59 19.78 24.10
C TYR A 208 -4.07 20.13 25.51
N ALA A 209 -4.47 21.38 25.74
CA ALA A 209 -4.93 21.82 27.05
C ALA A 209 -6.27 21.18 27.47
N GLU A 210 -7.18 20.97 26.53
CA GLU A 210 -8.53 20.47 26.79
C GLU A 210 -8.62 18.95 26.89
N VAL A 211 -7.79 18.21 26.14
CA VAL A 211 -7.93 16.75 25.98
C VAL A 211 -6.69 16.00 26.42
N VAL A 212 -5.51 16.45 25.98
CA VAL A 212 -4.26 15.68 26.19
C VAL A 212 -3.74 15.87 27.60
N LYS A 213 -3.62 17.11 28.07
CA LYS A 213 -3.08 17.43 29.39
C LYS A 213 -3.91 16.80 30.53
N PRO A 214 -5.26 16.87 30.53
CA PRO A 214 -6.06 16.17 31.53
C PRO A 214 -5.91 14.64 31.46
N ASP A 215 -5.70 14.09 30.26
CA ASP A 215 -5.41 12.66 30.10
C ASP A 215 -4.05 12.29 30.68
N GLU A 216 -2.99 13.06 30.40
CA GLU A 216 -1.66 12.85 30.97
C GLU A 216 -1.71 12.92 32.51
N GLU A 217 -2.40 13.90 33.09
CA GLU A 217 -2.57 14.03 34.55
C GLU A 217 -3.28 12.82 35.20
N ASN A 218 -4.00 12.01 34.42
CA ASN A 218 -4.68 10.81 34.94
C ASN A 218 -3.76 9.60 35.13
N PHE A 219 -2.62 9.52 34.43
CA PHE A 219 -1.74 8.34 34.52
C PHE A 219 -0.25 8.67 34.71
N PHE A 220 0.14 9.92 34.49
CA PHE A 220 1.53 10.36 34.42
C PHE A 220 1.92 11.24 35.61
N ASP A 221 3.03 10.92 36.26
CA ASP A 221 3.62 11.75 37.32
C ASP A 221 4.65 12.72 36.71
N PHE A 222 4.20 13.96 36.47
CA PHE A 222 5.05 15.01 35.89
C PHE A 222 6.18 15.47 36.80
N GLU A 223 6.04 15.36 38.11
CA GLU A 223 7.02 15.88 39.07
C GLU A 223 8.26 14.98 39.12
N ARG A 224 8.03 13.66 39.12
CA ARG A 224 9.11 12.67 39.13
C ARG A 224 9.74 12.46 37.76
N SER A 225 8.95 12.61 36.68
CA SER A 225 9.40 12.41 35.30
C SER A 225 10.50 13.37 34.86
N LYS A 226 11.38 12.91 33.96
CA LYS A 226 12.56 13.65 33.50
C LYS A 226 12.59 13.73 31.97
N VAL A 227 13.00 14.88 31.44
CA VAL A 227 13.10 15.12 30.00
C VAL A 227 14.55 15.27 29.60
N THR A 228 14.97 14.59 28.53
CA THR A 228 16.24 14.84 27.85
C THR A 228 15.99 15.32 26.43
N VAL A 229 16.94 16.09 25.89
CA VAL A 229 16.91 16.59 24.52
C VAL A 229 18.27 16.35 23.88
N GLY A 230 18.31 15.72 22.72
CA GLY A 230 19.54 15.38 22.01
C GLY A 230 19.29 14.98 20.57
N TRP A 231 20.16 14.14 20.03
CA TRP A 231 19.99 13.48 18.73
C TRP A 231 20.40 12.02 18.86
N GLU A 232 20.07 11.21 17.86
CA GLU A 232 20.39 9.79 17.82
C GLU A 232 21.30 9.47 16.64
N GLU A 233 22.24 8.55 16.85
CA GLU A 233 23.04 7.92 15.81
C GLU A 233 22.89 6.40 15.94
N ILE A 234 22.47 5.74 14.87
CA ILE A 234 22.15 4.31 14.87
C ILE A 234 23.18 3.59 14.01
N TYR A 235 23.97 2.70 14.62
CA TYR A 235 25.03 1.93 13.96
C TYR A 235 24.68 0.45 13.76
N VAL A 236 23.76 -0.06 14.59
CA VAL A 236 23.20 -1.41 14.51
C VAL A 236 21.70 -1.26 14.77
N ASP A 237 20.89 -1.54 13.77
CA ASP A 237 19.44 -1.54 13.87
C ASP A 237 18.93 -2.94 13.57
N ASP A 238 17.83 -3.31 14.21
CA ASP A 238 17.16 -4.57 13.93
C ASP A 238 16.38 -4.39 12.61
N PRO A 239 16.76 -5.13 11.54
CA PRO A 239 16.09 -5.01 10.24
C PRO A 239 14.61 -5.39 10.29
N ASP A 240 14.18 -6.11 11.34
CA ASP A 240 12.82 -6.55 11.61
C ASP A 240 12.13 -5.73 12.71
N ARG A 241 12.74 -4.65 13.23
CA ARG A 241 12.12 -3.75 14.20
C ARG A 241 10.94 -3.07 13.54
N LYS A 242 9.78 -3.71 13.64
CA LYS A 242 8.47 -3.12 13.38
C LYS A 242 8.38 -1.85 14.23
N SER A 243 8.66 -0.70 13.63
CA SER A 243 8.09 0.55 14.10
C SER A 243 6.59 0.31 14.13
N GLY A 244 6.00 0.16 15.32
CA GLY A 244 4.55 0.16 15.47
C GLY A 244 4.03 1.34 14.67
N ASN A 245 3.25 1.04 13.62
CA ASN A 245 2.67 1.94 12.63
C ASN A 245 2.92 3.44 12.88
N ILE A 246 3.86 4.04 12.16
CA ILE A 246 3.79 5.37 11.54
C ILE A 246 4.92 5.42 10.49
N GLU A 247 4.52 5.18 9.24
CA GLU A 247 4.83 6.02 8.08
C GLU A 247 6.12 6.88 8.15
N HIS A 248 7.24 6.34 7.64
CA HIS A 248 8.40 7.17 7.30
C HIS A 248 8.23 7.90 5.95
N ASN A 249 7.13 7.65 5.22
CA ASN A 249 6.93 8.12 3.84
C ASN A 249 5.91 9.26 3.66
N THR A 250 5.18 9.65 4.70
CA THR A 250 4.06 10.60 4.56
C THR A 250 4.49 12.07 4.82
N TYR A 251 5.74 12.31 5.23
CA TYR A 251 6.24 13.64 5.63
C TYR A 251 6.73 14.54 4.50
N ILE A 252 6.66 14.11 3.23
CA ILE A 252 6.98 14.98 2.09
C ILE A 252 5.78 15.88 1.72
N ASN A 253 4.56 15.48 2.05
CA ASN A 253 3.36 16.09 1.46
C ASN A 253 2.72 17.22 2.30
N ASP A 254 2.91 17.26 3.63
CA ASP A 254 2.24 18.27 4.46
C ASP A 254 3.02 19.59 4.62
N PHE A 255 4.36 19.58 4.49
CA PHE A 255 5.13 20.84 4.42
C PHE A 255 4.79 21.63 3.16
N LEU A 256 4.44 20.95 2.06
CA LEU A 256 4.05 21.54 0.78
C LEU A 256 2.70 22.28 0.83
N ARG A 257 1.85 22.03 1.84
CA ARG A 257 0.55 22.72 1.98
C ARG A 257 0.65 24.14 2.55
N SER A 258 1.77 24.49 3.19
CA SER A 258 1.93 25.81 3.85
C SER A 258 2.77 26.82 3.08
N ALA A 259 3.50 26.39 2.05
CA ALA A 259 4.20 27.29 1.15
C ALA A 259 3.23 27.73 0.04
N GLN A 260 2.84 29.01 0.03
CA GLN A 260 2.21 29.62 -1.13
C GLN A 260 3.21 29.61 -2.30
N ILE A 261 3.22 28.53 -3.09
CA ILE A 261 4.00 28.41 -4.31
C ILE A 261 3.08 28.75 -5.47
N THR A 262 3.12 30.01 -5.93
CA THR A 262 2.50 30.40 -7.19
C THR A 262 3.45 30.08 -8.34
N THR A 263 3.03 29.12 -9.15
CA THR A 263 3.32 28.93 -10.58
C THR A 263 4.62 29.54 -11.16
N LYS A 264 5.62 28.65 -11.35
CA LYS A 264 6.68 28.62 -12.41
C LYS A 264 8.16 28.84 -12.04
N SER A 265 8.55 29.22 -10.82
CA SER A 265 9.99 29.27 -10.44
C SER A 265 10.22 29.11 -8.92
N VAL A 266 11.34 28.51 -8.52
CA VAL A 266 11.89 28.59 -7.15
C VAL A 266 13.20 29.38 -7.22
N TYR A 267 13.33 30.44 -6.44
CA TYR A 267 14.53 31.29 -6.40
C TYR A 267 15.35 30.98 -5.14
N PHE A 268 16.66 30.75 -5.30
CA PHE A 268 17.61 30.73 -4.19
C PHE A 268 18.71 31.76 -4.46
N SER A 269 19.11 32.53 -3.44
CA SER A 269 20.29 33.38 -3.52
C SER A 269 21.51 32.61 -2.99
N VAL A 270 22.46 32.30 -3.86
CA VAL A 270 23.79 31.81 -3.48
C VAL A 270 24.85 32.69 -4.12
N SER A 271 25.87 33.06 -3.34
CA SER A 271 26.84 34.09 -3.70
C SER A 271 27.90 33.64 -4.72
N ASN A 272 28.09 32.34 -4.96
CA ASN A 272 28.98 31.79 -5.99
C ASN A 272 28.76 30.28 -6.25
N ARG A 273 29.40 29.77 -7.31
CA ARG A 273 29.31 28.36 -7.79
C ARG A 273 29.84 27.32 -6.80
N GLN A 274 30.75 27.70 -5.90
CA GLN A 274 31.37 26.79 -4.93
C GLN A 274 30.43 26.56 -3.73
N SER A 275 29.74 27.62 -3.28
CA SER A 275 28.64 27.55 -2.32
C SER A 275 27.46 26.72 -2.86
N TRP A 276 27.20 26.76 -4.17
CA TRP A 276 26.21 25.87 -4.80
C TRP A 276 26.60 24.40 -4.70
N ARG A 277 27.80 24.01 -5.12
CA ARG A 277 28.25 22.60 -5.02
C ARG A 277 28.19 22.07 -3.59
N ALA A 278 28.47 22.90 -2.60
CA ALA A 278 28.33 22.53 -1.18
C ALA A 278 26.85 22.33 -0.78
N LEU A 279 25.94 23.20 -1.22
CA LEU A 279 24.50 23.12 -0.92
C LEU A 279 23.83 21.92 -1.63
N ALA A 280 24.24 21.61 -2.87
CA ALA A 280 23.79 20.46 -3.65
C ALA A 280 24.19 19.12 -3.01
N VAL A 281 25.31 19.07 -2.29
CA VAL A 281 25.83 17.84 -1.67
C VAL A 281 25.28 17.65 -0.25
N THR A 282 24.87 18.71 0.42
CA THR A 282 24.49 18.68 1.85
C THR A 282 22.99 18.78 2.08
N ASN A 283 22.21 19.30 1.13
CA ASN A 283 20.76 19.43 1.27
C ASN A 283 20.03 18.34 0.48
N ARG A 284 19.46 17.36 1.21
CA ARG A 284 18.75 16.21 0.63
C ARG A 284 17.50 16.63 -0.16
N GLN A 285 16.83 17.74 0.19
CA GLN A 285 15.71 18.29 -0.58
C GLN A 285 16.17 18.87 -1.92
N LEU A 286 17.34 19.51 -1.95
CA LEU A 286 17.97 19.99 -3.18
C LEU A 286 18.52 18.83 -4.02
N GLN A 287 19.04 17.76 -3.42
CA GLN A 287 19.40 16.54 -4.16
C GLN A 287 18.19 15.92 -4.83
N THR A 288 17.07 15.83 -4.12
CA THR A 288 15.78 15.41 -4.70
C THR A 288 15.32 16.39 -5.78
N LEU A 289 15.41 17.70 -5.60
CA LEU A 289 15.06 18.67 -6.66
C LEU A 289 16.00 18.61 -7.88
N ILE A 290 17.30 18.38 -7.69
CA ILE A 290 18.30 18.23 -8.76
C ILE A 290 18.09 16.92 -9.53
N LEU A 291 17.86 15.81 -8.81
CA LEU A 291 17.62 14.48 -9.39
C LEU A 291 16.23 14.36 -10.06
N TYR A 292 15.21 15.03 -9.54
CA TYR A 292 13.83 14.91 -10.04
C TYR A 292 13.41 16.03 -11.01
N ARG A 293 14.15 17.14 -11.11
CA ARG A 293 13.83 18.26 -12.04
C ARG A 293 14.96 18.73 -12.93
N GLY A 294 16.16 18.13 -12.86
CA GLY A 294 17.33 18.53 -13.64
C GLY A 294 17.69 20.00 -13.37
N LEU A 295 18.48 20.30 -12.36
CA LEU A 295 18.90 21.69 -12.09
C LEU A 295 20.41 21.83 -12.35
N GLU A 296 20.77 22.60 -13.38
CA GLU A 296 22.16 22.93 -13.72
C GLU A 296 22.47 24.40 -13.48
N TRP A 297 23.75 24.68 -13.19
CA TRP A 297 24.26 26.03 -12.99
C TRP A 297 24.38 26.78 -14.32
N TYR A 298 23.63 27.88 -14.47
CA TYR A 298 23.80 28.85 -15.55
C TYR A 298 24.23 30.19 -14.92
N GLY A 299 25.43 30.68 -15.23
CA GLY A 299 25.90 31.96 -14.71
C GLY A 299 27.04 32.54 -15.54
N GLY A 300 26.87 33.78 -15.98
CA GLY A 300 27.95 34.72 -16.30
C GLY A 300 28.21 35.66 -15.12
N ASP A 301 29.30 36.43 -15.19
CA ASP A 301 29.95 37.16 -14.08
C ASP A 301 29.20 38.40 -13.53
N GLU A 302 27.91 38.29 -13.20
CA GLU A 302 27.18 39.35 -12.47
C GLU A 302 26.50 38.84 -11.18
N PRO A 303 26.24 39.72 -10.17
CA PRO A 303 25.89 39.34 -8.80
C PRO A 303 24.47 38.77 -8.61
N TRP A 304 23.74 38.51 -9.69
CA TRP A 304 22.36 38.06 -9.68
C TRP A 304 22.26 36.71 -10.41
N CYS A 305 22.25 35.60 -9.67
CA CYS A 305 21.97 34.29 -10.26
C CYS A 305 20.47 34.11 -10.48
N SER A 306 20.03 34.11 -11.73
CA SER A 306 18.70 33.60 -12.10
C SER A 306 18.77 32.10 -12.32
N MET A 307 18.08 31.30 -11.50
CA MET A 307 17.82 29.90 -11.85
C MET A 307 16.59 29.86 -12.75
N ARG A 308 16.75 29.40 -13.98
CA ARG A 308 15.64 28.85 -14.76
C ARG A 308 15.52 27.38 -14.40
N ALA A 309 14.29 26.87 -14.24
CA ALA A 309 14.05 25.46 -14.49
C ALA A 309 14.74 25.11 -15.80
N ILE A 310 15.52 24.02 -15.86
CA ILE A 310 16.03 23.55 -17.14
C ILE A 310 14.84 23.50 -18.10
N GLY A 311 15.01 24.17 -19.24
CA GLY A 311 14.02 24.11 -20.31
C GLY A 311 13.72 22.65 -20.63
N ASP A 312 12.44 22.33 -20.82
CA ASP A 312 11.97 21.11 -21.45
C ASP A 312 12.25 19.73 -20.81
N SER A 313 12.88 19.59 -19.63
CA SER A 313 13.00 18.25 -19.02
C SER A 313 11.71 17.82 -18.30
N THR A 314 10.79 17.23 -19.07
CA THR A 314 9.46 16.68 -18.77
C THR A 314 9.46 15.37 -17.95
N GLU A 315 10.51 15.07 -17.21
CA GLU A 315 10.66 13.75 -16.59
C GLU A 315 9.70 13.54 -15.41
N VAL A 316 8.91 12.48 -15.48
CA VAL A 316 7.94 12.11 -14.44
C VAL A 316 8.47 10.88 -13.70
N TYR A 317 8.29 10.84 -12.37
CA TYR A 317 8.67 9.70 -11.54
C TYR A 317 7.44 9.17 -10.80
N GLY A 318 7.37 7.85 -10.67
CA GLY A 318 6.35 7.16 -9.89
C GLY A 318 6.98 6.13 -8.96
N THR A 319 6.45 5.99 -7.74
CA THR A 319 6.93 5.00 -6.77
C THR A 319 6.19 3.69 -6.96
N PHE A 320 6.93 2.64 -7.33
CA PHE A 320 6.40 1.30 -7.52
C PHE A 320 6.69 0.41 -6.33
N ARG A 321 5.74 -0.46 -6.00
CA ARG A 321 5.85 -1.42 -4.90
C ARG A 321 6.26 -2.79 -5.42
N TYR A 322 7.38 -3.30 -4.95
CA TYR A 322 7.89 -4.64 -5.24
C TYR A 322 7.76 -5.51 -4.00
N SER A 323 7.48 -6.79 -4.19
CA SER A 323 7.30 -7.73 -3.08
C SER A 323 8.04 -9.04 -3.35
N LEU A 324 8.79 -9.50 -2.35
CA LEU A 324 9.34 -10.85 -2.28
C LEU A 324 8.31 -11.75 -1.60
N PRO A 325 7.71 -12.72 -2.29
CA PRO A 325 6.65 -13.55 -1.71
C PRO A 325 7.15 -14.44 -0.56
N ASP A 326 6.29 -14.61 0.44
CA ASP A 326 6.40 -15.62 1.49
C ASP A 326 5.41 -16.76 1.23
N GLU A 327 5.96 -17.91 0.86
CA GLU A 327 5.19 -19.12 0.59
C GLU A 327 5.18 -20.08 1.79
N SER A 328 5.55 -19.61 2.98
CA SER A 328 5.46 -20.38 4.23
C SER A 328 4.05 -20.93 4.47
N ILE A 329 3.02 -20.21 4.01
CA ILE A 329 1.62 -20.67 4.01
C ILE A 329 1.27 -21.22 2.62
N PRO A 330 1.01 -22.53 2.50
CA PRO A 330 0.69 -23.18 1.23
C PRO A 330 -0.56 -22.60 0.55
N VAL A 331 -0.61 -22.64 -0.78
CA VAL A 331 -1.74 -22.10 -1.56
C VAL A 331 -3.10 -22.69 -1.17
N GLN A 332 -3.12 -23.95 -0.71
CA GLN A 332 -4.33 -24.66 -0.29
C GLN A 332 -4.94 -24.09 1.00
N GLU A 333 -4.14 -23.39 1.82
CA GLU A 333 -4.55 -22.78 3.09
C GLU A 333 -4.88 -21.29 2.95
N ARG A 334 -4.52 -20.67 1.83
CA ARG A 334 -4.85 -19.26 1.53
C ARG A 334 -6.28 -19.11 1.07
N SER A 335 -6.89 -17.95 1.30
CA SER A 335 -8.22 -17.60 0.80
C SER A 335 -8.26 -17.53 -0.73
N LEU A 336 -9.43 -17.75 -1.33
CA LEU A 336 -9.67 -17.54 -2.76
C LEU A 336 -9.17 -16.15 -3.21
N TYR A 337 -8.49 -16.12 -4.35
CA TYR A 337 -7.88 -14.96 -5.00
C TYR A 337 -6.91 -14.19 -4.08
N THR A 338 -6.24 -14.89 -3.16
CA THR A 338 -5.24 -14.30 -2.25
C THR A 338 -3.84 -14.78 -2.63
N SER A 339 -2.98 -13.82 -2.95
CA SER A 339 -1.54 -14.01 -3.17
C SER A 339 -0.82 -14.45 -1.88
N PRO A 340 0.42 -14.99 -1.97
CA PRO A 340 1.27 -15.13 -0.79
C PRO A 340 1.41 -13.80 -0.05
N SER A 341 1.67 -13.86 1.26
CA SER A 341 2.20 -12.71 2.00
C SER A 341 3.60 -12.36 1.47
N SER A 342 4.22 -11.34 2.05
CA SER A 342 5.52 -10.81 1.62
C SER A 342 6.54 -11.07 2.73
N LYS A 343 7.74 -11.53 2.37
CA LYS A 343 8.92 -11.50 3.25
C LYS A 343 9.49 -10.09 3.32
N LEU A 344 9.42 -9.37 2.20
CA LEU A 344 9.97 -8.04 2.03
C LEU A 344 9.11 -7.26 1.05
N VAL A 345 8.80 -6.02 1.41
CA VAL A 345 8.17 -5.04 0.52
C VAL A 345 9.13 -3.87 0.34
N LYS A 346 9.35 -3.43 -0.89
CA LYS A 346 10.14 -2.23 -1.20
C LYS A 346 9.39 -1.31 -2.16
N ASP A 347 9.28 -0.06 -1.76
CA ASP A 347 8.77 1.02 -2.59
C ASP A 347 9.96 1.74 -3.24
N ILE A 348 10.05 1.70 -4.58
CA ILE A 348 11.19 2.22 -5.35
C ILE A 348 10.70 3.26 -6.37
N PRO A 349 11.21 4.50 -6.33
CA PRO A 349 10.95 5.49 -7.36
C PRO A 349 11.53 5.05 -8.71
N GLN A 350 10.72 5.12 -9.75
CA GLN A 350 11.10 4.79 -11.13
C GLN A 350 10.74 5.93 -12.05
N LYS A 351 11.60 6.17 -13.05
CA LYS A 351 11.28 7.11 -14.12
C LYS A 351 10.13 6.54 -14.97
N LEU A 352 9.15 7.38 -15.21
CA LEU A 352 7.99 7.08 -16.05
C LEU A 352 8.15 7.73 -17.42
N HIS A 353 7.94 6.92 -18.45
CA HIS A 353 8.06 7.30 -19.85
C HIS A 353 6.65 7.43 -20.46
N ASP A 354 6.30 8.64 -20.91
CA ASP A 354 4.98 8.85 -21.53
C ASP A 354 4.93 8.17 -22.91
N PHE A 355 4.03 7.20 -23.05
CA PHE A 355 3.90 6.37 -24.24
C PHE A 355 3.60 7.18 -25.52
N ARG A 356 3.00 8.37 -25.42
CA ARG A 356 2.74 9.21 -26.61
C ARG A 356 4.01 9.81 -27.20
N THR A 357 4.97 10.11 -26.33
CA THR A 357 6.12 10.96 -26.69
C THR A 357 7.42 10.19 -26.77
N ASP A 358 7.51 9.03 -26.12
CA ASP A 358 8.72 8.24 -26.07
C ASP A 358 8.83 7.30 -27.31
N PRO A 359 9.77 7.57 -28.24
CA PRO A 359 9.84 6.83 -29.51
C PRO A 359 10.36 5.41 -29.37
N SER A 360 10.78 4.99 -28.18
CA SER A 360 11.27 3.62 -27.94
C SER A 360 10.16 2.57 -27.86
N PHE A 361 8.90 3.00 -27.69
CA PHE A 361 7.77 2.10 -27.59
C PHE A 361 7.17 1.81 -28.98
N THR A 362 6.90 0.53 -29.21
CA THR A 362 6.24 0.08 -30.44
C THR A 362 4.73 0.21 -30.28
N HIS A 363 4.04 0.80 -31.25
CA HIS A 363 2.58 0.99 -31.20
C HIS A 363 1.83 -0.17 -31.88
N GLY A 364 0.55 -0.32 -31.53
CA GLY A 364 -0.35 -1.33 -32.11
C GLY A 364 -0.03 -2.75 -31.67
N GLY A 365 -0.53 -3.74 -32.41
CA GLY A 365 -0.37 -5.15 -32.07
C GLY A 365 1.08 -5.61 -31.89
N ALA A 366 2.01 -5.02 -32.66
CA ALA A 366 3.43 -5.33 -32.53
C ALA A 366 4.02 -4.96 -31.15
N GLY A 367 3.48 -3.94 -30.47
CA GLY A 367 3.90 -3.57 -29.12
C GLY A 367 3.66 -4.67 -28.10
N LEU A 368 2.62 -5.49 -28.29
CA LEU A 368 2.32 -6.64 -27.44
C LEU A 368 3.37 -7.75 -27.54
N ASP A 369 3.99 -7.93 -28.71
CA ASP A 369 5.05 -8.91 -28.91
C ASP A 369 6.44 -8.35 -28.58
N VAL A 370 6.65 -7.03 -28.70
CA VAL A 370 7.95 -6.40 -28.41
C VAL A 370 8.13 -6.11 -26.93
N GLN A 371 7.24 -5.31 -26.33
CA GLN A 371 7.38 -4.84 -24.95
C GLN A 371 6.30 -5.35 -23.99
N GLY A 372 5.29 -6.08 -24.51
CA GLY A 372 4.22 -6.69 -23.72
C GLY A 372 2.96 -5.83 -23.58
N PHE A 373 2.94 -4.61 -24.12
CA PHE A 373 1.79 -3.70 -24.02
C PHE A 373 1.72 -2.72 -25.21
N THR A 374 0.54 -2.14 -25.42
CA THR A 374 0.30 -1.01 -26.33
C THR A 374 -0.88 -0.18 -25.84
N TYR A 375 -0.93 1.09 -26.24
CA TYR A 375 -2.16 1.90 -26.17
C TYR A 375 -2.79 1.99 -27.56
N VAL A 376 -4.12 2.01 -27.60
CA VAL A 376 -4.91 2.17 -28.83
C VAL A 376 -6.05 3.15 -28.58
N GLU A 377 -6.44 3.89 -29.61
CA GLU A 377 -7.66 4.68 -29.54
C GLU A 377 -8.87 3.80 -29.78
N HIS A 378 -9.82 3.83 -28.85
CA HIS A 378 -11.05 3.07 -28.96
C HIS A 378 -12.16 3.72 -28.13
N THR A 379 -13.33 3.99 -28.71
CA THR A 379 -14.48 4.58 -28.02
C THR A 379 -15.50 3.50 -27.71
N SER A 380 -15.91 3.40 -26.44
CA SER A 380 -16.94 2.44 -26.05
C SER A 380 -18.34 2.95 -26.36
N ALA A 381 -19.29 2.03 -26.54
CA ALA A 381 -20.71 2.34 -26.50
C ALA A 381 -21.18 2.82 -25.11
N LEU A 382 -20.43 2.50 -24.04
CA LEU A 382 -20.72 2.91 -22.66
C LEU A 382 -19.89 4.12 -22.23
N SER A 383 -20.46 4.93 -21.34
CA SER A 383 -19.83 6.11 -20.75
C SER A 383 -20.21 6.30 -19.28
N GLY A 384 -19.28 6.84 -18.48
CA GLY A 384 -19.57 7.24 -17.10
C GLY A 384 -20.19 6.14 -16.23
N GLU A 385 -21.39 6.40 -15.71
CA GLU A 385 -22.09 5.48 -14.80
C GLU A 385 -22.64 4.23 -15.49
N GLU A 386 -22.79 4.22 -16.82
CA GLU A 386 -23.33 3.08 -17.59
C GLU A 386 -22.47 1.81 -17.41
N PHE A 387 -21.19 1.95 -17.05
CA PHE A 387 -20.29 0.84 -16.72
C PHE A 387 -20.68 0.10 -15.43
N PHE A 388 -21.44 0.73 -14.53
CA PHE A 388 -21.86 0.18 -13.24
C PHE A 388 -23.29 -0.34 -13.26
N GLU A 389 -24.01 -0.20 -14.38
CA GLU A 389 -25.43 -0.50 -14.48
C GLU A 389 -25.70 -1.92 -14.99
N GLY A 390 -26.58 -2.62 -14.26
CA GLY A 390 -27.18 -3.88 -14.69
C GLY A 390 -26.16 -4.88 -15.23
N ARG A 391 -26.37 -5.28 -16.49
CA ARG A 391 -25.57 -6.25 -17.23
C ARG A 391 -24.80 -5.63 -18.41
N ASN A 392 -24.60 -4.31 -18.41
CA ASN A 392 -23.94 -3.62 -19.52
C ASN A 392 -22.52 -4.13 -19.77
N ILE A 393 -21.80 -4.54 -18.72
CA ILE A 393 -20.48 -5.15 -18.85
C ILE A 393 -20.54 -6.46 -19.63
N GLU A 394 -21.48 -7.34 -19.30
CA GLU A 394 -21.64 -8.65 -19.95
C GLU A 394 -22.20 -8.53 -21.37
N GLU A 395 -23.16 -7.62 -21.59
CA GLU A 395 -23.98 -7.57 -22.80
C GLU A 395 -23.44 -6.61 -23.87
N ILE A 396 -22.69 -5.58 -23.45
CA ILE A 396 -22.19 -4.52 -24.35
C ILE A 396 -20.68 -4.47 -24.32
N TYR A 397 -20.08 -4.21 -23.15
CA TYR A 397 -18.64 -3.94 -23.06
C TYR A 397 -17.77 -5.18 -23.31
N GLY A 398 -18.15 -6.34 -22.78
CA GLY A 398 -17.43 -7.60 -22.96
C GLY A 398 -17.29 -7.98 -24.44
N PRO A 399 -18.39 -8.08 -25.20
CA PRO A 399 -18.35 -8.32 -26.65
C PRO A 399 -17.54 -7.26 -27.41
N GLU A 400 -17.72 -5.98 -27.09
CA GLU A 400 -16.96 -4.86 -27.68
C GLU A 400 -15.43 -5.07 -27.50
N VAL A 401 -15.00 -5.41 -26.29
CA VAL A 401 -13.59 -5.62 -25.98
C VAL A 401 -13.04 -6.88 -26.64
N CYS A 402 -13.82 -7.95 -26.75
CA CYS A 402 -13.43 -9.14 -27.53
C CYS A 402 -13.12 -8.79 -28.99
N GLU A 403 -13.96 -7.96 -29.63
CA GLU A 403 -13.70 -7.50 -30.99
C GLU A 403 -12.45 -6.62 -31.07
N LEU A 404 -12.25 -5.70 -30.11
CA LEU A 404 -11.04 -4.88 -30.05
C LEU A 404 -9.77 -5.75 -29.97
N VAL A 405 -9.76 -6.75 -29.08
CA VAL A 405 -8.60 -7.66 -28.94
C VAL A 405 -8.35 -8.44 -30.23
N LYS A 406 -9.39 -8.96 -30.89
CA LYS A 406 -9.24 -9.64 -32.20
C LYS A 406 -8.66 -8.70 -33.26
N ASN A 407 -9.12 -7.46 -33.34
CA ASN A 407 -8.65 -6.48 -34.31
C ASN A 407 -7.18 -6.09 -34.10
N VAL A 408 -6.76 -5.93 -32.83
CA VAL A 408 -5.38 -5.54 -32.50
C VAL A 408 -4.40 -6.71 -32.64
N THR A 409 -4.81 -7.92 -32.26
CA THR A 409 -3.92 -9.09 -32.17
C THR A 409 -3.96 -10.00 -33.39
N GLY A 410 -5.03 -9.94 -34.20
CA GLY A 410 -5.29 -10.88 -35.29
C GLY A 410 -5.93 -12.20 -34.85
N ALA A 411 -6.28 -12.35 -33.57
CA ALA A 411 -6.97 -13.53 -33.05
C ALA A 411 -8.32 -13.79 -33.76
N LYS A 412 -8.72 -15.06 -33.83
CA LYS A 412 -9.96 -15.50 -34.51
C LYS A 412 -11.13 -15.60 -33.56
N ARG A 413 -10.86 -16.02 -32.33
CA ARG A 413 -11.85 -16.13 -31.24
C ARG A 413 -11.33 -15.42 -30.01
N ALA A 414 -12.25 -14.89 -29.20
CA ALA A 414 -11.93 -14.25 -27.94
C ALA A 414 -13.08 -14.41 -26.94
N ILE A 415 -12.74 -14.56 -25.66
CA ILE A 415 -13.70 -14.65 -24.55
C ILE A 415 -13.19 -13.94 -23.31
N ILE A 416 -14.10 -13.34 -22.55
CA ILE A 416 -13.77 -12.66 -21.30
C ILE A 416 -13.62 -13.67 -20.16
N ASP A 417 -12.47 -13.68 -19.49
CA ASP A 417 -12.22 -14.40 -18.24
C ASP A 417 -12.88 -13.68 -17.04
N GLY A 418 -12.58 -12.39 -16.89
CA GLY A 418 -12.99 -11.60 -15.73
C GLY A 418 -12.94 -10.11 -16.00
N VAL A 419 -13.76 -9.34 -15.29
CA VAL A 419 -13.77 -7.88 -15.35
C VAL A 419 -13.55 -7.29 -13.96
N THR A 420 -12.85 -6.18 -13.83
CA THR A 420 -12.69 -5.49 -12.55
C THR A 420 -12.90 -3.99 -12.72
N LEU A 421 -13.82 -3.44 -11.95
CA LEU A 421 -14.10 -2.01 -11.88
C LEU A 421 -13.40 -1.42 -10.66
N ARG A 422 -12.67 -0.31 -10.85
CA ARG A 422 -11.95 0.37 -9.76
C ARG A 422 -12.43 1.81 -9.67
N SER A 423 -12.72 2.26 -8.46
CA SER A 423 -13.29 3.59 -8.17
C SER A 423 -13.00 4.08 -6.75
N ARG A 424 -12.27 3.29 -5.94
CA ARG A 424 -11.85 3.63 -4.57
C ARG A 424 -10.46 4.27 -4.61
N LEU A 425 -10.21 5.24 -3.72
CA LEU A 425 -8.85 5.73 -3.47
C LEU A 425 -8.01 4.58 -2.90
N ALA A 426 -6.81 4.36 -3.41
CA ALA A 426 -5.84 3.55 -2.67
C ALA A 426 -5.46 4.31 -1.39
N THR A 427 -5.68 3.71 -0.22
CA THR A 427 -5.20 4.26 1.05
C THR A 427 -3.84 3.64 1.39
N GLU A 428 -2.96 4.38 2.09
CA GLU A 428 -1.63 3.86 2.45
C GLU A 428 -1.69 2.63 3.39
N THR A 429 -2.86 2.36 3.97
CA THR A 429 -3.12 1.31 4.96
C THR A 429 -3.52 -0.07 4.38
N GLU A 430 -3.71 -0.23 3.06
CA GLU A 430 -4.71 -1.21 2.58
C GLU A 430 -4.27 -2.63 2.16
N GLU A 431 -3.00 -3.02 2.27
CA GLU A 431 -2.66 -4.45 2.39
C GLU A 431 -1.62 -4.58 3.49
N ASP A 432 -1.97 -5.25 4.58
CA ASP A 432 -0.96 -5.89 5.41
C ASP A 432 -0.36 -6.99 4.53
N LEU A 433 0.59 -6.58 3.69
CA LEU A 433 1.26 -7.44 2.72
C LEU A 433 2.05 -8.55 3.43
N TYR A 434 2.26 -8.44 4.75
CA TYR A 434 2.87 -9.45 5.58
C TYR A 434 1.84 -10.43 6.18
N HIS A 435 0.55 -10.20 5.97
CA HIS A 435 -0.53 -11.07 6.42
C HIS A 435 -1.27 -11.71 5.24
N VAL A 436 -1.57 -12.99 5.37
CA VAL A 436 -2.35 -13.74 4.38
C VAL A 436 -3.73 -14.05 4.92
N LYS A 437 -4.76 -13.80 4.10
CA LYS A 437 -6.12 -14.20 4.42
C LYS A 437 -6.24 -15.71 4.24
N LEU A 438 -6.77 -16.40 5.25
CA LEU A 438 -6.84 -17.86 5.27
C LEU A 438 -8.13 -18.40 4.64
N LYS A 439 -8.02 -19.63 4.15
CA LYS A 439 -9.14 -20.46 3.71
C LYS A 439 -10.20 -20.57 4.81
N ASP A 440 -11.46 -20.61 4.40
CA ASP A 440 -12.64 -20.63 5.28
C ASP A 440 -12.79 -19.37 6.18
N GLY A 441 -11.91 -18.37 6.02
CA GLY A 441 -12.06 -17.05 6.61
C GLY A 441 -13.16 -16.21 5.94
N PRO A 442 -13.46 -15.01 6.47
CA PRO A 442 -14.58 -14.17 6.00
C PRO A 442 -14.55 -13.89 4.49
N GLN A 443 -13.38 -13.56 3.93
CA GLN A 443 -13.23 -13.34 2.49
C GLN A 443 -13.48 -14.62 1.69
N ASP A 444 -12.89 -15.75 2.09
CA ASP A 444 -13.03 -17.03 1.39
C ASP A 444 -14.51 -17.44 1.31
N MET A 445 -15.21 -17.35 2.44
CA MET A 445 -16.62 -17.68 2.55
C MET A 445 -17.53 -16.71 1.80
N ALA A 446 -17.16 -15.43 1.71
CA ALA A 446 -17.88 -14.47 0.88
C ALA A 446 -17.71 -14.80 -0.61
N ILE A 447 -16.50 -15.17 -1.03
CA ILE A 447 -16.20 -15.47 -2.43
C ILE A 447 -16.87 -16.79 -2.87
N LYS A 448 -16.90 -17.83 -2.01
CA LYS A 448 -17.57 -19.11 -2.30
C LYS A 448 -19.07 -18.99 -2.60
N LYS A 449 -19.71 -17.88 -2.23
CA LYS A 449 -21.13 -17.62 -2.52
C LYS A 449 -21.38 -17.18 -3.97
N PHE A 450 -20.34 -16.76 -4.69
CA PHE A 450 -20.51 -16.37 -6.09
C PHE A 450 -20.73 -17.59 -6.96
N ASP A 451 -21.61 -17.44 -7.95
CA ASP A 451 -21.78 -18.43 -9.00
C ASP A 451 -20.53 -18.47 -9.88
N ALA A 452 -19.81 -19.60 -9.84
CA ALA A 452 -18.59 -19.79 -10.61
C ALA A 452 -18.84 -19.95 -12.13
N SER A 453 -20.08 -20.16 -12.55
CA SER A 453 -20.45 -20.40 -13.94
C SER A 453 -20.64 -19.11 -14.76
N VAL A 454 -20.67 -17.95 -14.11
CA VAL A 454 -20.89 -16.65 -14.75
C VAL A 454 -19.66 -15.76 -14.69
N LEU A 455 -19.62 -14.74 -15.56
CA LEU A 455 -18.57 -13.74 -15.57
C LEU A 455 -18.54 -12.97 -14.23
N ARG A 456 -17.37 -12.96 -13.56
CA ARG A 456 -17.17 -12.16 -12.35
C ARG A 456 -16.85 -10.71 -12.70
N VAL A 457 -17.55 -9.79 -12.06
CA VAL A 457 -17.38 -8.34 -12.21
C VAL A 457 -17.24 -7.64 -10.84
N PRO A 458 -16.15 -7.91 -10.07
CA PRO A 458 -15.83 -7.14 -8.87
C PRO A 458 -15.81 -5.62 -9.11
N GLY A 459 -16.27 -4.86 -8.12
CA GLY A 459 -16.32 -3.39 -8.16
C GLY A 459 -17.53 -2.79 -8.86
N ARG A 460 -18.45 -3.61 -9.37
CA ARG A 460 -19.75 -3.16 -9.91
C ARG A 460 -20.56 -2.38 -8.87
N ASP A 461 -20.65 -2.90 -7.64
CA ASP A 461 -21.29 -2.18 -6.54
C ASP A 461 -20.35 -1.12 -5.98
N ARG A 462 -20.33 0.03 -6.65
CA ARG A 462 -19.48 1.17 -6.29
C ARG A 462 -19.74 1.71 -4.88
N LYS A 463 -20.94 1.54 -4.35
CA LYS A 463 -21.31 2.10 -3.03
C LYS A 463 -20.85 1.20 -1.91
N ASN A 464 -21.00 -0.12 -2.06
CA ASN A 464 -20.78 -1.05 -0.96
C ASN A 464 -19.48 -1.86 -1.09
N ALA A 465 -18.94 -2.01 -2.31
CA ALA A 465 -17.75 -2.82 -2.57
C ALA A 465 -16.84 -2.23 -3.68
N PRO A 466 -16.44 -0.94 -3.61
CA PRO A 466 -15.53 -0.38 -4.60
C PRO A 466 -14.11 -0.94 -4.43
N PHE A 467 -13.41 -1.19 -5.53
CA PHE A 467 -12.03 -1.66 -5.53
C PHE A 467 -11.04 -0.51 -5.72
N GLU A 468 -9.90 -0.61 -5.05
CA GLU A 468 -8.77 0.31 -5.15
C GLU A 468 -7.78 -0.11 -6.27
N PRO A 469 -6.90 0.80 -6.73
CA PRO A 469 -5.73 0.45 -7.52
C PRO A 469 -4.76 -0.48 -6.78
N LEU A 470 -4.26 -1.53 -7.45
CA LEU A 470 -3.25 -2.43 -6.89
C LEU A 470 -1.84 -1.85 -7.08
N ARG A 471 -1.10 -1.68 -5.98
CA ARG A 471 0.24 -1.06 -5.95
C ARG A 471 1.36 -2.02 -6.31
N VAL A 472 1.23 -3.29 -5.92
CA VAL A 472 2.28 -4.31 -6.08
C VAL A 472 2.53 -4.58 -7.57
N CYS A 473 3.79 -4.69 -7.98
CA CYS A 473 4.19 -5.00 -9.35
C CYS A 473 4.00 -6.48 -9.65
N HIS A 474 3.09 -6.82 -10.57
CA HIS A 474 2.67 -8.19 -10.84
C HIS A 474 2.22 -8.39 -12.30
N SER A 475 1.98 -9.65 -12.67
CA SER A 475 1.13 -10.06 -13.79
C SER A 475 0.15 -11.10 -13.27
N ASP A 476 -1.14 -10.95 -13.56
CA ASP A 476 -2.20 -11.83 -13.03
C ASP A 476 -2.11 -13.27 -13.52
N TYR A 477 -1.30 -13.51 -14.56
CA TYR A 477 -1.07 -14.82 -15.14
C TYR A 477 0.42 -15.09 -15.33
N ASN A 478 0.74 -16.38 -15.24
CA ASN A 478 1.84 -16.99 -15.97
C ASN A 478 1.27 -17.94 -17.04
N CYS A 479 2.12 -18.57 -17.87
CA CYS A 479 1.62 -19.38 -18.98
C CYS A 479 0.83 -20.59 -18.47
N GLN A 480 1.30 -21.27 -17.43
CA GLN A 480 0.55 -22.38 -16.82
C GLN A 480 -0.81 -21.93 -16.26
N GLY A 481 -0.88 -20.77 -15.61
CA GLY A 481 -2.13 -20.19 -15.12
C GLY A 481 -3.16 -19.95 -16.22
N LEU A 482 -2.71 -19.56 -17.42
CA LEU A 482 -3.56 -19.44 -18.60
C LEU A 482 -4.12 -20.81 -19.01
N LYS A 483 -3.26 -21.84 -19.11
CA LYS A 483 -3.65 -23.22 -19.45
C LYS A 483 -4.67 -23.78 -18.46
N ASP A 484 -4.42 -23.59 -17.16
CA ASP A 484 -5.33 -24.05 -16.11
C ASP A 484 -6.66 -23.30 -16.16
N THR A 485 -6.64 -22.00 -16.48
CA THR A 485 -7.86 -21.19 -16.61
C THR A 485 -8.74 -21.68 -17.76
N VAL A 486 -8.17 -21.95 -18.94
CA VAL A 486 -8.95 -22.44 -20.08
C VAL A 486 -9.53 -23.84 -19.85
N ARG A 487 -8.84 -24.69 -19.10
CA ARG A 487 -9.30 -26.06 -18.78
C ARG A 487 -10.31 -26.12 -17.64
N HIS A 488 -10.19 -25.24 -16.65
CA HIS A 488 -10.86 -25.44 -15.36
C HIS A 488 -11.72 -24.27 -14.90
N CYS A 489 -11.57 -23.04 -15.40
CA CYS A 489 -12.27 -21.90 -14.80
C CYS A 489 -13.78 -21.94 -15.04
N ARG A 490 -14.21 -21.80 -16.30
CA ARG A 490 -15.64 -21.77 -16.69
C ARG A 490 -15.91 -22.65 -17.91
N LYS A 491 -17.13 -23.19 -17.98
CA LYS A 491 -17.56 -24.12 -19.05
C LYS A 491 -17.54 -23.49 -20.44
N ASP A 492 -17.95 -22.23 -20.54
CA ASP A 492 -17.97 -21.48 -21.80
C ASP A 492 -16.55 -21.18 -22.32
N ILE A 493 -15.59 -20.93 -21.43
CA ILE A 493 -14.17 -20.80 -21.77
C ILE A 493 -13.63 -22.14 -22.29
N ALA A 494 -13.87 -23.24 -21.56
CA ALA A 494 -13.41 -24.56 -21.96
C ALA A 494 -14.03 -25.03 -23.30
N GLU A 495 -15.31 -24.74 -23.53
CA GLU A 495 -15.97 -25.04 -24.80
C GLU A 495 -15.37 -24.20 -25.94
N MET A 496 -15.11 -22.91 -25.73
CA MET A 496 -14.46 -22.08 -26.74
C MET A 496 -13.04 -22.57 -27.04
N ALA A 497 -12.29 -23.00 -26.02
CA ALA A 497 -10.92 -23.49 -26.13
C ALA A 497 -10.82 -24.94 -26.61
N LYS A 498 -11.94 -25.63 -26.85
CA LYS A 498 -11.95 -27.06 -27.16
C LYS A 498 -10.98 -27.47 -28.27
N PRO A 499 -10.86 -26.75 -29.42
CA PRO A 499 -9.87 -27.09 -30.44
C PRO A 499 -8.43 -27.08 -29.92
N GLU A 500 -8.07 -26.08 -29.12
CA GLU A 500 -6.75 -25.95 -28.50
C GLU A 500 -6.50 -27.06 -27.47
N LEU A 501 -7.50 -27.36 -26.64
CA LEU A 501 -7.38 -28.41 -25.63
C LEU A 501 -7.17 -29.78 -26.28
N GLU A 502 -7.94 -30.10 -27.32
CA GLU A 502 -7.78 -31.33 -28.08
C GLU A 502 -6.44 -31.40 -28.82
N ALA A 503 -5.93 -30.27 -29.32
CA ALA A 503 -4.61 -30.18 -29.94
C ALA A 503 -3.48 -30.41 -28.91
N GLU A 504 -3.54 -29.78 -27.75
CA GLU A 504 -2.60 -30.02 -26.65
C GLU A 504 -2.62 -31.48 -26.19
N ASP A 505 -3.80 -32.11 -26.10
CA ASP A 505 -3.95 -33.52 -25.71
C ASP A 505 -3.34 -34.48 -26.76
N ARG A 506 -3.22 -34.05 -28.03
CA ARG A 506 -2.47 -34.73 -29.09
C ARG A 506 -0.96 -34.43 -29.06
N GLY A 507 -0.50 -33.55 -28.17
CA GLY A 507 0.90 -33.12 -28.08
C GLY A 507 1.27 -31.98 -29.03
N GLU A 508 0.28 -31.30 -29.61
CA GLU A 508 0.49 -30.08 -30.40
C GLU A 508 0.69 -28.86 -29.48
N SER A 509 1.10 -27.72 -30.03
CA SER A 509 1.34 -26.48 -29.27
C SER A 509 0.53 -25.32 -29.84
N PRO A 510 -0.81 -25.36 -29.70
CA PRO A 510 -1.65 -24.31 -30.23
C PRO A 510 -1.41 -22.98 -29.55
N ARG A 511 -1.58 -21.89 -30.30
CA ARG A 511 -1.37 -20.54 -29.77
C ARG A 511 -2.66 -19.95 -29.20
N TYR A 512 -2.62 -19.60 -27.93
CA TYR A 512 -3.61 -18.75 -27.27
C TYR A 512 -2.91 -17.88 -26.23
N ALA A 513 -3.51 -16.72 -25.94
CA ALA A 513 -2.94 -15.72 -25.06
C ALA A 513 -4.04 -15.08 -24.21
N VAL A 514 -3.66 -14.50 -23.08
CA VAL A 514 -4.54 -13.65 -22.28
C VAL A 514 -4.00 -12.24 -22.26
N TYR A 515 -4.90 -11.29 -22.52
CA TYR A 515 -4.65 -9.86 -22.50
C TYR A 515 -5.55 -9.20 -21.46
N SER A 516 -5.07 -8.14 -20.84
CA SER A 516 -5.91 -7.22 -20.08
C SER A 516 -6.13 -5.96 -20.90
N VAL A 517 -7.39 -5.59 -21.06
CA VAL A 517 -7.82 -4.34 -21.68
C VAL A 517 -8.27 -3.41 -20.59
N TRP A 518 -7.50 -2.36 -20.39
CA TRP A 518 -7.71 -1.38 -19.34
C TRP A 518 -8.16 -0.05 -19.95
N ARG A 519 -9.30 0.45 -19.47
CA ARG A 519 -9.93 1.68 -19.96
C ARG A 519 -10.24 2.63 -18.78
N PRO A 520 -9.83 3.90 -18.86
CA PRO A 520 -10.37 4.92 -17.96
C PRO A 520 -11.85 5.16 -18.22
N ILE A 521 -12.64 5.28 -17.16
CA ILE A 521 -14.03 5.78 -17.24
C ILE A 521 -14.03 7.32 -17.26
N LYS A 522 -13.03 7.92 -16.60
CA LYS A 522 -12.75 9.37 -16.57
C LYS A 522 -11.26 9.61 -16.80
N THR A 523 -10.88 10.83 -17.16
CA THR A 523 -9.47 11.21 -17.29
C THR A 523 -8.67 10.88 -16.03
N VAL A 524 -7.58 10.13 -16.18
CA VAL A 524 -6.76 9.70 -15.05
C VAL A 524 -5.79 10.79 -14.66
N LYS A 525 -5.93 11.29 -13.44
CA LYS A 525 -5.05 12.33 -12.87
C LYS A 525 -4.21 11.84 -11.69
N ARG A 526 -4.54 10.67 -11.15
CA ARG A 526 -3.86 10.01 -10.03
C ARG A 526 -3.91 8.51 -10.20
N ASP A 527 -2.92 7.83 -9.62
CA ASP A 527 -2.77 6.38 -9.61
C ASP A 527 -2.82 5.80 -11.04
N PRO A 528 -2.05 6.30 -12.02
CA PRO A 528 -2.07 5.73 -13.37
C PRO A 528 -1.63 4.26 -13.35
N LEU A 529 -1.93 3.52 -14.43
CA LEU A 529 -1.31 2.20 -14.60
C LEU A 529 0.07 2.40 -15.21
N GLY A 530 1.10 1.95 -14.48
CA GLY A 530 2.45 1.82 -14.98
C GLY A 530 2.67 0.41 -15.52
N VAL A 531 3.30 0.30 -16.69
CA VAL A 531 3.58 -0.97 -17.37
C VAL A 531 5.07 -1.07 -17.69
N LEU A 532 5.69 -2.18 -17.33
CA LEU A 532 7.12 -2.39 -17.50
C LEU A 532 7.41 -2.94 -18.89
N ASP A 533 8.35 -2.32 -19.61
CA ASP A 533 8.89 -2.87 -20.85
C ASP A 533 9.54 -4.22 -20.57
N TRP A 534 8.91 -5.29 -21.05
CA TRP A 534 9.34 -6.66 -20.81
C TRP A 534 10.81 -6.89 -21.16
N ARG A 535 11.36 -6.19 -22.16
CA ARG A 535 12.77 -6.35 -22.57
C ARG A 535 13.78 -5.87 -21.52
N THR A 536 13.33 -5.02 -20.60
CA THR A 536 14.18 -4.40 -19.56
C THR A 536 14.13 -5.13 -18.22
N ALA A 537 13.14 -5.99 -18.02
CA ALA A 537 12.99 -6.77 -16.80
C ALA A 537 13.93 -7.99 -16.79
N ASP A 538 14.72 -8.14 -15.73
CA ASP A 538 15.49 -9.37 -15.46
C ASP A 538 14.51 -10.49 -15.10
N LYS A 539 14.50 -11.56 -15.90
CA LYS A 539 13.57 -12.68 -15.73
C LYS A 539 13.81 -13.44 -14.42
N SER A 540 15.02 -13.35 -13.84
CA SER A 540 15.31 -13.93 -12.52
C SER A 540 14.74 -13.11 -11.36
N GLU A 541 14.22 -11.91 -11.62
CA GLU A 541 13.56 -11.05 -10.63
C GLU A 541 12.02 -11.08 -10.76
N VAL A 542 11.51 -12.05 -11.52
CA VAL A 542 10.08 -12.32 -11.68
C VAL A 542 9.78 -13.70 -11.10
N GLU A 543 9.08 -13.73 -9.97
CA GLU A 543 8.75 -14.95 -9.25
C GLU A 543 7.35 -15.45 -9.62
N HIS A 544 7.20 -16.77 -9.69
CA HIS A 544 5.91 -17.41 -9.89
C HIS A 544 5.21 -17.58 -8.53
N HIS A 545 3.90 -17.39 -8.52
CA HIS A 545 3.08 -17.83 -7.39
C HIS A 545 1.73 -18.33 -7.89
N GLN A 546 0.96 -18.97 -7.01
CA GLN A 546 -0.38 -19.47 -7.31
C GLN A 546 -1.44 -18.85 -6.41
N THR A 547 -2.68 -18.82 -6.88
CA THR A 547 -3.84 -18.46 -6.06
C THR A 547 -4.94 -19.49 -6.26
N ARG A 548 -5.76 -19.73 -5.23
CA ARG A 548 -7.01 -20.49 -5.40
C ARG A 548 -8.01 -19.62 -6.16
N ALA A 549 -8.68 -20.17 -7.16
CA ALA A 549 -9.73 -19.51 -7.92
C ALA A 549 -10.97 -20.42 -8.00
N LEU A 550 -12.14 -19.82 -8.22
CA LEU A 550 -13.39 -20.56 -8.37
C LEU A 550 -13.43 -21.31 -9.70
N SER A 551 -14.00 -22.51 -9.69
CA SER A 551 -14.17 -23.35 -10.87
C SER A 551 -15.62 -23.79 -11.02
N ALA A 552 -16.15 -23.71 -12.23
CA ALA A 552 -17.43 -24.32 -12.62
C ALA A 552 -17.27 -25.73 -13.24
N ILE A 553 -16.04 -26.26 -13.29
CA ILE A 553 -15.69 -27.52 -13.95
C ILE A 553 -15.11 -28.52 -12.95
N ALA A 554 -14.17 -28.07 -12.11
CA ALA A 554 -13.47 -28.91 -11.15
C ALA A 554 -14.45 -29.42 -10.07
N PRO A 555 -14.36 -30.71 -9.66
CA PRO A 555 -15.31 -31.31 -8.72
C PRO A 555 -15.37 -30.62 -7.35
N ASN A 556 -14.25 -30.05 -6.90
CA ASN A 556 -14.13 -29.31 -5.64
C ASN A 556 -14.57 -27.84 -5.78
N GLY A 557 -15.01 -27.39 -6.96
CA GLY A 557 -15.41 -26.02 -7.23
C GLY A 557 -14.26 -25.01 -7.27
N GLU A 558 -13.00 -25.47 -7.32
CA GLU A 558 -11.81 -24.62 -7.23
C GLU A 558 -10.66 -25.14 -8.11
N TYR A 559 -9.81 -24.24 -8.59
CA TYR A 559 -8.56 -24.60 -9.27
C TYR A 559 -7.44 -23.64 -8.85
N LEU A 560 -6.19 -23.95 -9.21
CA LEU A 560 -5.05 -23.09 -8.96
C LEU A 560 -4.79 -22.24 -10.21
N ARG A 561 -4.69 -20.92 -10.03
CA ARG A 561 -4.28 -19.98 -11.08
C ARG A 561 -2.88 -19.48 -10.78
N GLY A 562 -1.96 -19.73 -11.70
CA GLY A 562 -0.59 -19.19 -11.65
C GLY A 562 -0.53 -17.72 -12.07
N ALA A 563 0.31 -16.95 -11.40
CA ALA A 563 0.56 -15.53 -11.61
C ALA A 563 2.07 -15.23 -11.42
N LEU A 564 2.47 -13.98 -11.68
CA LEU A 564 3.84 -13.50 -11.53
C LEU A 564 3.90 -12.28 -10.61
N ILE A 565 4.96 -12.18 -9.81
CA ILE A 565 5.26 -11.03 -8.98
C ILE A 565 6.70 -10.56 -9.24
N HIS A 566 6.91 -9.24 -9.33
CA HIS A 566 8.25 -8.70 -9.49
C HIS A 566 8.85 -8.45 -8.11
N ILE A 567 9.95 -9.13 -7.79
CA ILE A 567 10.69 -8.94 -6.53
C ILE A 567 11.49 -7.64 -6.60
N PRO A 568 12.00 -7.09 -5.47
CA PRO A 568 12.76 -5.85 -5.53
C PRO A 568 13.99 -5.95 -6.47
N PRO A 569 14.08 -5.11 -7.51
CA PRO A 569 15.13 -5.20 -8.51
C PRO A 569 16.50 -4.83 -7.93
N LYS A 570 17.55 -5.49 -8.41
CA LYS A 570 18.94 -5.16 -8.07
C LYS A 570 19.44 -3.89 -8.77
N ASN A 571 18.98 -3.66 -9.99
CA ASN A 571 19.37 -2.54 -10.85
C ASN A 571 18.13 -1.76 -11.31
N PRO A 572 17.41 -1.09 -10.38
CA PRO A 572 16.14 -0.43 -10.67
C PRO A 572 16.22 0.57 -11.82
N GLU A 573 17.36 1.24 -12.02
CA GLU A 573 17.59 2.24 -13.06
C GLU A 573 17.58 1.69 -14.49
N ARG A 574 17.66 0.37 -14.65
CA ARG A 574 17.56 -0.29 -15.97
C ARG A 574 16.12 -0.52 -16.41
N LEU A 575 15.18 -0.52 -15.46
CA LEU A 575 13.77 -0.77 -15.74
C LEU A 575 13.16 0.41 -16.48
N ARG A 576 12.44 0.14 -17.56
CA ARG A 576 11.75 1.17 -18.34
C ARG A 576 10.25 1.05 -18.15
N TRP A 577 9.71 1.90 -17.29
CA TRP A 577 8.28 1.96 -17.00
C TRP A 577 7.58 2.96 -17.91
N ALA A 578 6.60 2.48 -18.68
CA ALA A 578 5.73 3.34 -19.46
C ALA A 578 4.45 3.68 -18.68
N PHE A 579 3.87 4.83 -19.02
CA PHE A 579 2.54 5.23 -18.58
C PHE A 579 1.93 6.19 -19.61
N MET A 580 0.70 6.62 -19.35
CA MET A 580 0.01 7.63 -20.15
C MET A 580 -0.40 8.80 -19.25
N SER A 581 0.22 9.97 -19.43
CA SER A 581 -0.12 11.16 -18.64
C SER A 581 -1.52 11.65 -18.99
N ASN A 582 -2.36 11.97 -18.00
CA ASN A 582 -3.74 12.44 -18.22
C ASN A 582 -4.52 11.53 -19.19
N GLN A 583 -4.41 10.21 -19.00
CA GLN A 583 -5.01 9.23 -19.90
C GLN A 583 -6.52 9.45 -20.04
N GLN A 584 -6.98 9.59 -21.27
CA GLN A 584 -8.38 9.84 -21.63
C GLN A 584 -9.17 8.54 -21.78
N PRO A 585 -10.51 8.54 -21.60
CA PRO A 585 -11.33 7.33 -21.71
C PRO A 585 -11.23 6.57 -23.05
N ASN A 586 -10.85 7.26 -24.14
CA ASN A 586 -10.65 6.65 -25.45
C ASN A 586 -9.23 6.08 -25.64
N GLU A 587 -8.27 6.42 -24.78
CA GLU A 587 -6.91 5.89 -24.82
C GLU A 587 -6.88 4.58 -24.02
N VAL A 588 -7.11 3.45 -24.70
CA VAL A 588 -7.26 2.14 -24.08
C VAL A 588 -5.90 1.44 -24.06
N LEU A 589 -5.51 0.94 -22.90
CA LEU A 589 -4.30 0.13 -22.73
C LEU A 589 -4.64 -1.34 -22.96
N ILE A 590 -3.84 -2.02 -23.75
CA ILE A 590 -3.84 -3.48 -23.89
C ILE A 590 -2.49 -3.98 -23.43
N LEU A 591 -2.47 -4.85 -22.43
CA LEU A 591 -1.25 -5.49 -21.95
C LEU A 591 -1.39 -7.01 -21.94
N LYS A 592 -0.31 -7.71 -22.26
CA LYS A 592 -0.23 -9.17 -22.32
C LYS A 592 0.02 -9.73 -20.92
N PHE A 593 -0.79 -10.69 -20.50
CA PHE A 593 -0.63 -11.39 -19.24
C PHE A 593 0.09 -12.73 -19.41
N ALA A 594 -0.21 -13.47 -20.49
CA ALA A 594 0.51 -14.68 -20.91
C ALA A 594 0.26 -14.99 -22.39
N ASP A 595 1.19 -15.67 -23.06
CA ASP A 595 1.04 -16.18 -24.45
C ASP A 595 1.72 -17.54 -24.59
N THR A 596 0.98 -18.59 -24.97
CA THR A 596 1.52 -19.95 -25.05
C THR A 596 2.65 -20.10 -26.08
N ALA A 597 2.73 -19.20 -27.07
CA ALA A 597 3.82 -19.15 -28.03
C ALA A 597 5.12 -18.55 -27.45
N ALA A 598 5.03 -17.72 -26.41
CA ALA A 598 6.20 -17.14 -25.73
C ALA A 598 6.77 -18.08 -24.67
N GLY A 599 5.90 -18.87 -24.02
CA GLY A 599 6.26 -19.67 -22.85
C GLY A 599 6.01 -18.92 -21.54
N GLU A 600 6.64 -19.37 -20.46
CA GLU A 600 6.48 -18.78 -19.13
C GLU A 600 7.09 -17.38 -19.03
N LEU A 601 8.33 -17.24 -19.47
CA LEU A 601 9.12 -16.01 -19.35
C LEU A 601 9.73 -15.56 -20.68
N GLY A 602 9.34 -16.17 -21.80
CA GLY A 602 9.79 -15.85 -23.17
C GLY A 602 10.82 -16.82 -23.72
N GLU A 603 10.95 -18.00 -23.12
CA GLU A 603 11.95 -19.00 -23.46
C GLU A 603 11.65 -19.75 -24.78
N LYS A 604 10.40 -19.74 -25.27
CA LYS A 604 10.03 -20.46 -26.50
C LYS A 604 10.24 -19.64 -27.76
N LYS A 605 10.05 -18.32 -27.67
CA LYS A 605 10.16 -17.40 -28.78
C LYS A 605 10.55 -16.04 -28.25
N ASP A 606 11.41 -15.34 -28.99
CA ASP A 606 11.82 -13.98 -28.70
C ASP A 606 10.65 -13.01 -28.90
N MET A 607 9.74 -13.02 -27.92
CA MET A 607 8.61 -12.13 -27.78
C MET A 607 8.30 -11.93 -26.31
N ALA A 608 7.66 -10.81 -25.97
CA ALA A 608 7.15 -10.58 -24.65
C ALA A 608 6.15 -11.67 -24.24
N ALA A 609 6.43 -12.34 -23.12
CA ALA A 609 5.57 -13.37 -22.56
C ALA A 609 4.46 -12.78 -21.67
N HIS A 610 4.75 -11.67 -21.01
CA HIS A 610 3.86 -11.01 -20.05
C HIS A 610 4.26 -9.53 -19.92
N CYS A 611 3.46 -8.77 -19.19
CA CYS A 611 3.72 -7.38 -18.84
C CYS A 611 3.52 -7.20 -17.33
N ILE A 612 4.63 -7.03 -16.61
CA ILE A 612 4.58 -6.61 -15.21
C ILE A 612 3.99 -5.20 -15.16
N HIS A 613 3.03 -5.00 -14.28
CA HIS A 613 2.34 -3.73 -14.13
C HIS A 613 2.00 -3.46 -12.67
N GLY A 614 1.74 -2.19 -12.36
CA GLY A 614 1.38 -1.73 -11.03
C GLY A 614 0.84 -0.31 -11.09
N SER A 615 0.24 0.16 -10.00
CA SER A 615 -0.26 1.52 -9.90
C SER A 615 0.70 2.40 -9.10
N PRO A 616 1.70 3.05 -9.72
CA PRO A 616 2.65 3.87 -8.98
C PRO A 616 1.95 5.06 -8.32
N SER A 617 2.45 5.49 -7.16
CA SER A 617 2.10 6.79 -6.61
C SER A 617 2.97 7.86 -7.27
N ILE A 618 2.33 8.94 -7.74
CA ILE A 618 3.03 10.09 -8.33
C ILE A 618 2.87 11.27 -7.39
N ALA A 619 3.99 11.79 -6.91
CA ALA A 619 4.01 12.94 -6.02
C ALA A 619 3.34 14.16 -6.66
N GLY A 620 2.51 14.86 -5.89
CA GLY A 620 1.73 16.02 -6.34
C GLY A 620 0.38 15.67 -6.98
N THR A 621 0.01 14.38 -7.04
CA THR A 621 -1.30 13.95 -7.54
C THR A 621 -2.27 13.55 -6.43
N GLU A 622 -1.87 13.60 -5.16
CA GLU A 622 -2.59 13.02 -4.02
C GLU A 622 -4.00 13.58 -3.83
N ASP A 623 -4.17 14.90 -4.04
CA ASP A 623 -5.44 15.61 -3.95
C ASP A 623 -6.35 15.44 -5.19
N GLN A 624 -5.87 14.74 -6.22
CA GLN A 624 -6.69 14.41 -7.39
C GLN A 624 -7.70 13.29 -7.06
N PRO A 625 -8.85 13.25 -7.76
CA PRO A 625 -9.87 12.23 -7.52
C PRO A 625 -9.35 10.82 -7.76
N ALA A 626 -10.04 9.83 -7.15
CA ALA A 626 -9.78 8.42 -7.40
C ALA A 626 -9.82 8.13 -8.90
N ARG A 627 -8.91 7.27 -9.35
CA ARG A 627 -9.01 6.68 -10.68
C ARG A 627 -10.30 5.88 -10.79
N GLU A 628 -11.06 6.16 -11.85
CA GLU A 628 -12.20 5.35 -12.26
C GLU A 628 -11.83 4.61 -13.56
N SER A 629 -11.85 3.28 -13.52
CA SER A 629 -11.43 2.46 -14.65
C SER A 629 -12.08 1.08 -14.67
N VAL A 630 -12.16 0.50 -15.86
CA VAL A 630 -12.57 -0.88 -16.09
C VAL A 630 -11.40 -1.67 -16.68
N GLU A 631 -11.15 -2.84 -16.11
CA GLU A 631 -10.17 -3.82 -16.58
C GLU A 631 -10.92 -5.06 -17.08
N CYS A 632 -10.64 -5.51 -18.30
CA CYS A 632 -11.29 -6.66 -18.91
C CYS A 632 -10.22 -7.67 -19.36
N ARG A 633 -10.19 -8.85 -18.74
CA ARG A 633 -9.25 -9.93 -19.06
C ARG A 633 -9.84 -10.79 -20.17
N VAL A 634 -9.16 -10.86 -21.31
CA VAL A 634 -9.63 -11.47 -22.54
C VAL A 634 -8.66 -12.58 -22.94
N ILE A 635 -9.18 -13.80 -23.07
CA ILE A 635 -8.46 -14.93 -23.65
C ILE A 635 -8.70 -14.91 -25.15
N ALA A 636 -7.64 -14.93 -25.94
CA ALA A 636 -7.65 -14.84 -27.38
C ALA A 636 -7.01 -16.10 -28.01
N PHE A 637 -7.67 -16.65 -29.02
CA PHE A 637 -7.27 -17.87 -29.70
C PHE A 637 -6.93 -17.56 -31.17
N PHE A 638 -5.79 -18.07 -31.65
CA PHE A 638 -5.23 -17.68 -32.95
C PHE A 638 -5.51 -18.66 -34.08
N GLU A 639 -6.02 -19.85 -33.76
CA GLU A 639 -6.35 -20.91 -34.71
C GLU A 639 -7.82 -20.88 -35.17
#